data_AF-A0ABD2PVU6-F1
#
_entry.id   AF-A0ABD2PVU6-F1
#
_cell.length_a   1.000
_cell.length_b   1.000
_cell.length_c   1.000
_cell.angle_alpha   90.00
_cell.angle_beta   90.00
_cell.angle_gamma   90.00
#
_symmetry.space_group_name_H-M   'P 1'
#
loop_
_entity.id
_entity.type
_entity.pdbx_description
1 polymer ?
#
loop_
_entity_poly.entity_id
_entity_poly.type
_entity_poly.pdbx_seq_one_letter_code
_entity_poly.pdbx_strand_id
1 'polypeptide(L)'
;MSRVEHSLPDLQFHLKKDPETYKKEFESKFEAFECLDQSFRNAPSEDLPHLRDVILFISQVVQYFPEYVERFAIAVTTTILSRSFGMNPEMRMSYLQVYMRLRTKDLITSSNMLEVAFQLHRCHDKPIRRSLRTFIINDFKRINTKHKSHKLNSSGQEFLAKMTKDANPIVAREAVYILVQLFVRKVWDDVKTANILANDACLAKSRKVYALGIKFFLGKIKAKSMYESDGESDSEMNPSKQIKYLQLGHRVGIKSNKRQKRLQRNMEQVRKKEEKKAKNLDVQEVNFAALNMIHDPQTFAERLLKKLDKCNDNFETRLLLLELTSRLVGLFKLILLNLYPALQRFLKPQQREITHLLLYAAQASHDQVPPDVMEPLVRVIADNFITERASTEAMAVGLNAIRELCARCPYAMTEDLLSDLVEYKNYKNKNVVAASRSLIRLFRDLNPSILPKTERGRPTDASHEMQLTGKNVDTDAPALTYGAFNNVGSVPGSEFLLLKEKKEQTGKKIIRMTDEERLEALTKATDLTADRILSDEDFAAMKRYMLKKKSIYTGKGGQKRKVEEDEEDEEDELDVSGDEGDESEEETGKNPDIVSLNKITHLVKRARASKAERLETVEEGRKDRDKYGFKVSRLNPHASTTNREKRKTKSFGMVKHKAKQKVKRSFKEKQIRLREHLLKIAKMSR
;
A
#
# COMPACT_ATOMS: atom_id res chain seq x y z
N MET A 1 47.52 56.14 -3.78
CA MET A 1 46.28 55.35 -3.99
C MET A 1 45.79 54.90 -2.63
N SER A 2 44.73 55.54 -2.13
CA SER A 2 44.10 55.21 -0.85
C SER A 2 43.68 53.74 -0.85
N ARG A 3 44.19 52.95 0.10
CA ARG A 3 43.72 51.58 0.35
C ARG A 3 42.24 51.67 0.72
N VAL A 4 41.37 51.44 -0.25
CA VAL A 4 39.95 51.23 0.03
C VAL A 4 39.89 49.88 0.73
N GLU A 5 39.64 49.87 2.04
CA GLU A 5 39.35 48.62 2.74
C GLU A 5 38.02 48.10 2.19
N HIS A 6 38.11 47.21 1.19
CA HIS A 6 36.95 46.57 0.62
C HIS A 6 36.25 45.72 1.70
N SER A 7 34.93 45.88 1.83
CA SER A 7 34.12 44.99 2.64
C SER A 7 34.27 43.55 2.15
N LEU A 8 34.17 42.55 3.03
CA LEU A 8 34.35 41.14 2.66
C LEU A 8 33.49 40.70 1.44
N PRO A 9 32.22 41.12 1.29
CA PRO A 9 31.40 40.82 0.11
C PRO A 9 31.90 41.51 -1.17
N ASP A 10 32.39 42.74 -1.06
CA ASP A 10 32.91 43.50 -2.21
C ASP A 10 34.21 42.86 -2.71
N LEU A 11 35.11 42.54 -1.77
CA LEU A 11 36.34 41.81 -2.07
C LEU A 11 36.05 40.45 -2.70
N GLN A 12 35.00 39.76 -2.24
CA GLN A 12 34.56 38.50 -2.83
C GLN A 12 34.12 38.67 -4.29
N PHE A 13 33.36 39.73 -4.60
CA PHE A 13 32.94 40.02 -5.97
C PHE A 13 34.13 40.28 -6.88
N HIS A 14 35.08 41.10 -6.42
CA HIS A 14 36.30 41.43 -7.15
C HIS A 14 37.19 40.20 -7.39
N LEU A 15 37.41 39.38 -6.37
CA LEU A 15 38.20 38.13 -6.48
C LEU A 15 37.56 37.08 -7.38
N LYS A 16 36.24 37.08 -7.55
CA LYS A 16 35.57 36.20 -8.52
C LYS A 16 35.74 36.66 -9.96
N LYS A 17 35.94 37.97 -10.18
CA LYS A 17 36.07 38.55 -11.51
C LYS A 17 37.52 38.47 -11.99
N ASP A 18 38.46 38.97 -11.18
CA ASP A 18 39.88 39.07 -11.53
C ASP A 18 40.76 38.60 -10.34
N PRO A 19 41.00 37.27 -10.18
CA PRO A 19 41.69 36.73 -9.01
C PRO A 19 43.13 37.23 -8.83
N GLU A 20 43.88 37.39 -9.92
CA GLU A 20 45.32 37.73 -9.88
C GLU A 20 45.58 39.13 -9.29
N THR A 21 44.75 40.11 -9.65
CA THR A 21 44.91 41.51 -9.21
C THR A 21 44.75 41.66 -7.70
N TYR A 22 43.84 40.89 -7.11
CA TYR A 22 43.49 40.96 -5.69
C TYR A 22 44.20 39.89 -4.83
N LYS A 23 45.22 39.20 -5.37
CA LYS A 23 45.97 38.16 -4.66
C LYS A 23 46.57 38.64 -3.32
N LYS A 24 47.17 39.83 -3.30
CA LYS A 24 47.75 40.42 -2.07
C LYS A 24 46.72 40.68 -0.97
N GLU A 25 45.51 41.08 -1.36
CA GLU A 25 44.42 41.30 -0.41
C GLU A 25 43.90 39.97 0.13
N PHE A 26 43.84 38.93 -0.71
CA PHE A 26 43.53 37.57 -0.28
C PHE A 26 44.58 37.02 0.70
N GLU A 27 45.88 37.17 0.40
CA GLU A 27 46.98 36.75 1.27
C GLU A 27 46.88 37.40 2.66
N SER A 28 46.62 38.71 2.71
CA SER A 28 46.41 39.42 3.98
C SER A 28 45.23 38.86 4.79
N LYS A 29 44.12 38.50 4.13
CA LYS A 29 42.98 37.85 4.81
C LYS A 29 43.28 36.41 5.22
N PHE A 30 44.14 35.71 4.48
CA PHE A 30 44.57 34.34 4.80
C PHE A 30 45.51 34.31 6.01
N GLU A 31 46.46 35.23 6.10
CA GLU A 31 47.31 35.41 7.28
C GLU A 31 46.48 35.77 8.52
N ALA A 32 45.49 36.67 8.36
CA ALA A 32 44.56 36.99 9.44
C ALA A 32 43.77 35.76 9.91
N PHE A 33 43.38 34.88 8.97
CA PHE A 33 42.76 33.59 9.32
C PHE A 33 43.70 32.70 10.13
N GLU A 34 44.96 32.54 9.72
CA GLU A 34 45.91 31.69 10.45
C GLU A 34 46.12 32.18 11.90
N CYS A 35 46.28 33.50 12.08
CA CYS A 35 46.39 34.11 13.40
C CYS A 35 45.13 33.88 14.26
N LEU A 36 43.94 34.10 13.68
CA LEU A 36 42.67 33.93 14.39
C LEU A 36 42.37 32.44 14.68
N ASP A 37 42.67 31.52 13.78
CA ASP A 37 42.51 30.07 14.00
C ASP A 37 43.46 29.59 15.09
N GLN A 38 44.71 30.07 15.13
CA GLN A 38 45.63 29.78 16.23
C GLN A 38 45.12 30.29 17.58
N SER A 39 44.61 31.52 17.62
CA SER A 39 43.98 32.08 18.83
C SER A 39 42.78 31.23 19.28
N PHE A 40 41.91 30.87 18.35
CA PHE A 40 40.75 30.03 18.60
C PHE A 40 41.11 28.61 19.07
N ARG A 41 42.18 28.03 18.53
CA ARG A 41 42.72 26.75 19.01
C ARG A 41 43.12 26.81 20.48
N ASN A 42 43.51 27.98 21.01
CA ASN A 42 43.80 28.13 22.42
C ASN A 42 42.51 28.23 23.26
N ALA A 43 41.53 29.03 22.82
CA ALA A 43 40.25 29.27 23.50
C ALA A 43 39.02 28.88 22.63
N PRO A 44 38.68 27.58 22.53
CA PRO A 44 37.67 27.06 21.60
C PRO A 44 36.22 27.27 22.06
N SER A 45 36.02 27.62 23.33
CA SER A 45 34.69 27.83 23.93
C SER A 45 34.11 29.20 23.58
N GLU A 46 34.96 30.16 23.26
CA GLU A 46 34.56 31.52 22.92
C GLU A 46 34.00 31.59 21.50
N ASP A 47 33.05 32.48 21.28
CA ASP A 47 32.57 32.79 19.93
C ASP A 47 33.43 33.91 19.32
N LEU A 48 33.92 33.69 18.10
CA LEU A 48 34.75 34.65 17.36
C LEU A 48 34.06 34.98 16.04
N PRO A 49 33.16 36.00 16.01
CA PRO A 49 32.39 36.33 14.81
C PRO A 49 33.27 36.75 13.63
N HIS A 50 34.38 37.44 13.89
CA HIS A 50 35.35 37.81 12.85
C HIS A 50 35.98 36.59 12.19
N LEU A 51 36.34 35.56 12.98
CA LEU A 51 36.88 34.31 12.43
C LEU A 51 35.81 33.59 11.59
N ARG A 52 34.56 33.56 12.06
CA ARG A 52 33.44 32.99 11.29
C ARG A 52 33.30 33.64 9.90
N ASP A 53 33.32 34.97 9.84
CA ASP A 53 33.15 35.69 8.59
C ASP A 53 34.34 35.47 7.64
N VAL A 54 35.56 35.46 8.18
CA VAL A 54 36.78 35.20 7.40
C VAL A 54 36.81 33.78 6.84
N ILE A 55 36.48 32.74 7.62
CA ILE A 55 36.48 31.36 7.13
C ILE A 55 35.40 31.19 6.04
N LEU A 56 34.22 31.78 6.22
CA LEU A 56 33.16 31.74 5.21
C LEU A 56 33.59 32.43 3.92
N PHE A 57 34.27 33.58 4.02
CA PHE A 57 34.86 34.28 2.88
C PHE A 57 35.92 33.42 2.16
N ILE A 58 36.91 32.88 2.89
CA ILE A 58 37.99 32.06 2.30
C ILE A 58 37.41 30.83 1.60
N SER A 59 36.44 30.14 2.21
CA SER A 59 35.79 28.95 1.60
C SER A 59 35.17 29.22 0.23
N GLN A 60 34.78 30.48 -0.04
CA GLN A 60 34.17 30.89 -1.29
C GLN A 60 35.21 31.18 -2.37
N VAL A 61 36.37 31.71 -2.00
CA VAL A 61 37.40 32.20 -2.91
C VAL A 61 38.55 31.20 -3.11
N VAL A 62 38.84 30.32 -2.14
CA VAL A 62 40.05 29.47 -2.12
C VAL A 62 40.26 28.63 -3.39
N GLN A 63 39.20 28.32 -4.13
CA GLN A 63 39.25 27.58 -5.40
C GLN A 63 40.12 28.26 -6.48
N TYR A 64 40.27 29.59 -6.42
CA TYR A 64 41.05 30.35 -7.40
C TYR A 64 42.56 30.32 -7.08
N PHE A 65 42.96 29.86 -5.88
CA PHE A 65 44.34 29.83 -5.43
C PHE A 65 44.73 28.42 -4.92
N PRO A 66 45.12 27.50 -5.82
CA PRO A 66 45.34 26.09 -5.48
C PRO A 66 46.41 25.86 -4.41
N GLU A 67 47.44 26.72 -4.33
CA GLU A 67 48.52 26.66 -3.34
C GLU A 67 48.01 26.73 -1.89
N TYR A 68 46.93 27.47 -1.65
CA TYR A 68 46.37 27.69 -0.31
C TYR A 68 45.25 26.69 0.04
N VAL A 69 44.72 25.96 -0.95
CA VAL A 69 43.61 25.01 -0.76
C VAL A 69 44.01 23.91 0.22
N GLU A 70 45.17 23.30 0.04
CA GLU A 70 45.60 22.17 0.87
C GLU A 70 45.84 22.61 2.32
N ARG A 71 46.54 23.72 2.52
CA ARG A 71 46.79 24.31 3.84
C ARG A 71 45.48 24.64 4.56
N PHE A 72 44.54 25.28 3.86
CA PHE A 72 43.24 25.63 4.41
C PHE A 72 42.41 24.39 4.76
N ALA A 73 42.38 23.38 3.89
CA ALA A 73 41.61 22.16 4.11
C ALA A 73 42.15 21.36 5.32
N ILE A 74 43.47 21.28 5.48
CA ILE A 74 44.11 20.65 6.64
C ILE A 74 43.79 21.45 7.91
N ALA A 75 43.95 22.77 7.89
CA ALA A 75 43.64 23.62 9.04
C ALA A 75 42.20 23.42 9.52
N VAL A 76 41.22 23.54 8.62
CA VAL A 76 39.79 23.31 8.93
C VAL A 76 39.55 21.90 9.48
N THR A 77 40.14 20.87 8.87
CA THR A 77 39.95 19.48 9.31
C THR A 77 40.53 19.25 10.72
N THR A 78 41.73 19.77 10.99
CA THR A 78 42.40 19.63 12.29
C THR A 78 41.66 20.37 13.41
N THR A 79 41.18 21.59 13.16
CA THR A 79 40.40 22.37 14.15
C THR A 79 39.08 21.67 14.48
N ILE A 80 38.38 21.14 13.47
CA ILE A 80 37.11 20.42 13.65
C ILE A 80 37.28 19.14 14.47
N LEU A 81 38.33 18.35 14.22
CA LEU A 81 38.53 17.06 14.86
C LEU A 81 39.08 17.18 16.29
N SER A 82 40.11 18.01 16.48
CA SER A 82 40.87 18.08 17.74
C SER A 82 40.04 18.50 18.96
N ARG A 83 39.01 19.34 18.77
CA ARG A 83 38.22 19.92 19.87
C ARG A 83 36.71 19.81 19.68
N SER A 84 36.27 18.78 18.95
CA SER A 84 34.86 18.55 18.59
C SER A 84 33.88 18.60 19.77
N PHE A 85 34.28 18.16 20.97
CA PHE A 85 33.43 18.17 22.19
C PHE A 85 33.41 19.50 22.98
N GLY A 86 34.46 20.33 22.90
CA GLY A 86 34.61 21.56 23.69
C GLY A 86 34.38 22.87 22.93
N MET A 87 34.20 22.79 21.60
CA MET A 87 34.01 23.97 20.76
C MET A 87 32.62 24.61 20.92
N ASN A 88 32.53 25.95 20.77
CA ASN A 88 31.26 26.66 20.70
C ASN A 88 30.35 26.07 19.58
N PRO A 89 29.06 25.80 19.85
CA PRO A 89 28.13 25.24 18.85
C PRO A 89 28.03 26.04 17.55
N GLU A 90 28.07 27.37 17.60
CA GLU A 90 27.96 28.22 16.41
C GLU A 90 29.20 28.10 15.53
N MET A 91 30.39 28.25 16.13
CA MET A 91 31.67 28.07 15.45
C MET A 91 31.79 26.66 14.86
N ARG A 92 31.36 25.63 15.60
CA ARG A 92 31.33 24.25 15.11
C ARG A 92 30.48 24.11 13.85
N MET A 93 29.32 24.75 13.81
CA MET A 93 28.46 24.76 12.62
C MET A 93 29.12 25.52 11.46
N SER A 94 29.78 26.66 11.72
CA SER A 94 30.46 27.44 10.67
C SER A 94 31.63 26.70 10.04
N TYR A 95 32.50 26.09 10.87
CA TYR A 95 33.57 25.22 10.38
C TYR A 95 33.03 24.03 9.59
N LEU A 96 31.95 23.41 10.06
CA LEU A 96 31.29 22.33 9.34
C LEU A 96 30.74 22.77 7.98
N GLN A 97 30.07 23.93 7.90
CA GLN A 97 29.57 24.49 6.65
C GLN A 97 30.70 24.75 5.65
N VAL A 98 31.84 25.23 6.14
CA VAL A 98 33.04 25.46 5.33
C VAL A 98 33.58 24.14 4.80
N TYR A 99 33.71 23.13 5.67
CA TYR A 99 34.14 21.79 5.29
C TYR A 99 33.22 21.16 4.23
N MET A 100 31.90 21.27 4.42
CA MET A 100 30.89 20.82 3.44
C MET A 100 31.04 21.55 2.10
N ARG A 101 31.34 22.85 2.12
CA ARG A 101 31.53 23.65 0.91
C ARG A 101 32.80 23.26 0.16
N LEU A 102 33.91 23.03 0.86
CA LEU A 102 35.16 22.52 0.27
C LEU A 102 34.92 21.19 -0.45
N ARG A 103 34.16 20.27 0.17
CA ARG A 103 33.77 19.01 -0.46
C ARG A 103 32.82 19.19 -1.65
N THR A 104 31.88 20.13 -1.60
CA THR A 104 30.96 20.40 -2.71
C THR A 104 31.70 20.86 -3.97
N LYS A 105 32.84 21.54 -3.79
CA LYS A 105 33.78 21.95 -4.84
C LYS A 105 34.82 20.87 -5.20
N ASP A 106 34.67 19.66 -4.65
CA ASP A 106 35.56 18.51 -4.85
C ASP A 106 37.04 18.75 -4.47
N LEU A 107 37.31 19.72 -3.58
CA LEU A 107 38.66 19.98 -3.03
C LEU A 107 39.10 18.96 -1.96
N ILE A 108 38.14 18.16 -1.47
CA ILE A 108 38.35 17.11 -0.46
C ILE A 108 37.81 15.79 -1.03
N THR A 109 38.56 14.70 -0.82
CA THR A 109 38.17 13.35 -1.22
C THR A 109 36.95 12.84 -0.43
N SER A 110 36.11 12.04 -1.08
CA SER A 110 34.90 11.47 -0.43
C SER A 110 35.23 10.57 0.77
N SER A 111 36.34 9.83 0.73
CA SER A 111 36.77 8.95 1.83
C SER A 111 37.09 9.73 3.10
N ASN A 112 37.89 10.80 2.98
CA ASN A 112 38.24 11.67 4.11
C ASN A 112 36.99 12.35 4.67
N MET A 113 36.03 12.73 3.81
CA MET A 113 34.75 13.30 4.25
C MET A 113 33.95 12.34 5.12
N LEU A 114 33.86 11.05 4.75
CA LEU A 114 33.14 10.06 5.55
C LEU A 114 33.83 9.82 6.90
N GLU A 115 35.15 9.74 6.94
CA GLU A 115 35.92 9.58 8.18
C GLU A 115 35.66 10.73 9.15
N VAL A 116 35.85 11.97 8.69
CA VAL A 116 35.62 13.17 9.51
C VAL A 116 34.16 13.26 9.94
N ALA A 117 33.22 13.02 9.02
CA ALA A 117 31.80 13.08 9.33
C ALA A 117 31.41 12.08 10.43
N PHE A 118 31.87 10.83 10.38
CA PHE A 118 31.50 9.82 11.38
C PHE A 118 32.20 10.02 12.73
N GLN A 119 33.40 10.64 12.74
CA GLN A 119 33.99 11.13 13.98
C GLN A 119 33.12 12.24 14.61
N LEU A 120 32.59 13.16 13.80
CA LEU A 120 31.68 14.22 14.28
C LEU A 120 30.29 13.74 14.70
N HIS A 121 29.81 12.61 14.15
CA HIS A 121 28.55 12.01 14.61
C HIS A 121 28.62 11.50 16.07
N ARG A 122 29.83 11.37 16.64
CA ARG A 122 30.04 11.06 18.05
C ARG A 122 29.72 12.25 18.96
N CYS A 123 29.73 13.48 18.43
CA CYS A 123 29.37 14.66 19.19
C CYS A 123 27.87 14.66 19.53
N HIS A 124 27.52 15.14 20.72
CA HIS A 124 26.14 15.16 21.21
C HIS A 124 25.24 16.23 20.55
N ASP A 125 25.75 16.92 19.54
CA ASP A 125 25.07 18.01 18.86
C ASP A 125 24.06 17.49 17.80
N LYS A 126 22.79 17.87 17.94
CA LYS A 126 21.68 17.38 17.11
C LYS A 126 21.61 18.09 15.74
N PRO A 127 21.65 19.43 15.64
CA PRO A 127 21.64 20.12 14.35
C PRO A 127 22.81 19.71 13.47
N ILE A 128 24.00 19.47 14.03
CA ILE A 128 25.17 19.03 13.26
C ILE A 128 24.97 17.65 12.65
N ARG A 129 24.49 16.68 13.43
CA ARG A 129 24.18 15.34 12.91
C ARG A 129 23.14 15.40 11.80
N ARG A 130 22.11 16.25 11.93
CA ARG A 130 21.10 16.45 10.88
C ARG A 130 21.69 17.06 9.61
N SER A 131 22.55 18.07 9.75
CA SER A 131 23.25 18.72 8.62
C SER A 131 24.19 17.74 7.94
N LEU A 132 25.01 17.00 8.70
CA LEU A 132 25.94 15.98 8.18
C LEU A 132 25.20 14.88 7.44
N ARG A 133 24.15 14.31 8.04
CA ARG A 133 23.29 13.30 7.42
C ARG A 133 22.76 13.78 6.07
N THR A 134 22.16 14.97 6.04
CA THR A 134 21.60 15.54 4.80
C THR A 134 22.68 15.79 3.75
N PHE A 135 23.84 16.28 4.19
CA PHE A 135 24.99 16.53 3.34
C PHE A 135 25.52 15.25 2.69
N ILE A 136 25.78 14.19 3.47
CA ILE A 136 26.28 12.90 2.96
C ILE A 136 25.33 12.33 1.91
N ILE A 137 24.02 12.34 2.19
CA ILE A 137 23.02 11.80 1.26
C ILE A 137 23.01 12.61 -0.05
N ASN A 138 23.13 13.94 0.04
CA ASN A 138 23.14 14.81 -1.14
C ASN A 138 24.47 14.72 -1.90
N ASP A 139 25.60 14.50 -1.22
CA ASP A 139 26.92 14.31 -1.83
C ASP A 139 26.92 13.04 -2.69
N PHE A 140 26.49 11.90 -2.14
CA PHE A 140 26.36 10.65 -2.91
C PHE A 140 25.34 10.75 -4.04
N LYS A 141 24.26 11.51 -3.85
CA LYS A 141 23.34 11.81 -4.94
C LYS A 141 24.03 12.62 -6.04
N ARG A 142 24.82 13.64 -5.69
CA ARG A 142 25.58 14.49 -6.64
C ARG A 142 26.61 13.67 -7.42
N ILE A 143 27.35 12.79 -6.76
CA ILE A 143 28.36 11.94 -7.41
C ILE A 143 27.69 11.01 -8.44
N ASN A 144 26.52 10.46 -8.11
CA ASN A 144 25.82 9.48 -8.94
C ASN A 144 24.79 10.09 -9.91
N THR A 145 24.68 11.41 -10.05
CA THR A 145 23.73 12.02 -11.02
C THR A 145 24.16 11.84 -12.46
N LYS A 146 25.47 11.94 -12.75
CA LYS A 146 26.01 11.78 -14.11
C LYS A 146 26.20 10.31 -14.46
N HIS A 147 27.00 9.61 -13.67
CA HIS A 147 27.27 8.18 -13.81
C HIS A 147 27.40 7.54 -12.43
N LYS A 148 27.01 6.26 -12.29
CA LYS A 148 27.21 5.51 -11.06
C LYS A 148 28.71 5.20 -10.89
N SER A 149 29.37 5.83 -9.92
CA SER A 149 30.78 5.57 -9.63
C SER A 149 30.93 4.32 -8.76
N HIS A 150 31.10 3.16 -9.38
CA HIS A 150 31.16 1.87 -8.67
C HIS A 150 32.28 1.81 -7.62
N LYS A 151 33.46 2.39 -7.89
CA LYS A 151 34.60 2.38 -6.95
C LYS A 151 34.31 3.17 -5.67
N LEU A 152 33.75 4.38 -5.82
CA LEU A 152 33.38 5.22 -4.67
C LEU A 152 32.18 4.64 -3.92
N ASN A 153 31.23 4.05 -4.64
CA ASN A 153 30.07 3.40 -4.02
C ASN A 153 30.50 2.16 -3.22
N SER A 154 31.40 1.30 -3.74
CA SER A 154 31.91 0.14 -2.99
C SER A 154 32.67 0.58 -1.74
N SER A 155 33.58 1.56 -1.88
CA SER A 155 34.34 2.10 -0.74
C SER A 155 33.42 2.74 0.31
N GLY A 156 32.39 3.48 -0.11
CA GLY A 156 31.40 4.06 0.79
C GLY A 156 30.54 3.01 1.49
N GLN A 157 30.12 1.95 0.78
CA GLN A 157 29.36 0.83 1.36
C GLN A 157 30.18 0.05 2.38
N GLU A 158 31.44 -0.26 2.08
CA GLU A 158 32.38 -0.94 3.00
C GLU A 158 32.63 -0.10 4.26
N PHE A 159 32.82 1.21 4.09
CA PHE A 159 32.97 2.13 5.20
C PHE A 159 31.71 2.17 6.09
N LEU A 160 30.52 2.28 5.48
CA LEU A 160 29.26 2.29 6.23
C LEU A 160 29.01 0.95 6.92
N ALA A 161 29.34 -0.18 6.30
CA ALA A 161 29.26 -1.51 6.91
C ALA A 161 30.21 -1.68 8.11
N LYS A 162 31.35 -0.98 8.11
CA LYS A 162 32.21 -0.90 9.30
C LYS A 162 31.54 -0.07 10.41
N MET A 163 30.92 1.06 10.05
CA MET A 163 30.30 1.98 11.01
C MET A 163 28.98 1.46 11.60
N THR A 164 28.24 0.59 10.91
CA THR A 164 27.05 -0.07 11.48
C THR A 164 27.40 -1.00 12.65
N LYS A 165 28.64 -1.50 12.70
CA LYS A 165 29.17 -2.37 13.76
C LYS A 165 29.86 -1.59 14.90
N ASP A 166 29.90 -0.26 14.84
CA ASP A 166 30.51 0.55 15.91
C ASP A 166 29.77 0.34 17.24
N ALA A 167 30.51 0.42 18.35
CA ALA A 167 29.98 0.24 19.70
C ALA A 167 28.98 1.34 20.07
N ASN A 168 29.14 2.56 19.52
CA ASN A 168 28.23 3.66 19.79
C ASN A 168 26.91 3.51 19.00
N PRO A 169 25.77 3.33 19.68
CA PRO A 169 24.49 3.10 19.02
C PRO A 169 23.98 4.30 18.21
N ILE A 170 24.46 5.51 18.50
CA ILE A 170 24.10 6.72 17.74
C ILE A 170 24.73 6.66 16.35
N VAL A 171 26.03 6.38 16.30
CA VAL A 171 26.81 6.30 15.06
C VAL A 171 26.30 5.17 14.18
N ALA A 172 26.09 3.98 14.77
CA ALA A 172 25.53 2.83 14.06
C ALA A 172 24.14 3.14 13.49
N ARG A 173 23.28 3.85 14.24
CA ARG A 173 21.94 4.25 13.75
C ARG A 173 22.05 5.21 12.56
N GLU A 174 22.95 6.18 12.61
CA GLU A 174 23.14 7.15 11.52
C GLU A 174 23.71 6.46 10.26
N ALA A 175 24.62 5.49 10.41
CA ALA A 175 25.10 4.66 9.30
C ALA A 175 23.93 3.92 8.61
N VAL A 176 23.10 3.22 9.39
CA VAL A 176 21.91 2.53 8.87
C VAL A 176 20.93 3.52 8.23
N TYR A 177 20.73 4.70 8.82
CA TYR A 177 19.86 5.74 8.26
C TYR A 177 20.32 6.15 6.87
N ILE A 178 21.62 6.46 6.72
CA ILE A 178 22.19 6.88 5.44
C ILE A 178 22.03 5.78 4.39
N LEU A 179 22.32 4.52 4.74
CA LEU A 179 22.11 3.36 3.87
C LEU A 179 20.65 3.24 3.41
N VAL A 180 19.70 3.28 4.34
CA VAL A 180 18.26 3.21 4.04
C VAL A 180 17.83 4.34 3.10
N GLN A 181 18.28 5.57 3.36
CA GLN A 181 17.86 6.72 2.57
C GLN A 181 18.45 6.71 1.16
N LEU A 182 19.68 6.22 1.00
CA LEU A 182 20.30 6.05 -0.33
C LEU A 182 19.62 4.93 -1.13
N PHE A 183 19.17 3.87 -0.46
CA PHE A 183 18.39 2.80 -1.08
C PHE A 183 17.01 3.28 -1.54
N VAL A 184 16.26 3.96 -0.67
CA VAL A 184 14.91 4.47 -1.00
C VAL A 184 14.97 5.51 -2.13
N ARG A 185 16.04 6.31 -2.19
CA ARG A 185 16.27 7.27 -3.30
C ARG A 185 16.74 6.61 -4.59
N LYS A 186 16.86 5.27 -4.65
CA LYS A 186 17.39 4.50 -5.79
C LYS A 186 18.77 4.94 -6.24
N VAL A 187 19.59 5.45 -5.32
CA VAL A 187 21.00 5.77 -5.60
C VAL A 187 21.85 4.51 -5.49
N TRP A 188 21.57 3.70 -4.45
CA TRP A 188 22.15 2.38 -4.24
C TRP A 188 21.05 1.32 -4.24
N ASP A 189 20.83 0.74 -5.41
CA ASP A 189 19.91 -0.37 -5.69
C ASP A 189 20.66 -1.71 -5.74
N ASP A 190 21.66 -1.87 -4.86
CA ASP A 190 22.59 -2.98 -4.91
C ASP A 190 22.23 -4.09 -3.91
N VAL A 191 22.46 -5.33 -4.36
CA VAL A 191 22.41 -6.56 -3.54
C VAL A 191 23.29 -6.43 -2.29
N LYS A 192 24.49 -5.85 -2.41
CA LYS A 192 25.40 -5.62 -1.27
C LYS A 192 24.74 -4.78 -0.17
N THR A 193 24.07 -3.69 -0.54
CA THR A 193 23.43 -2.78 0.44
C THR A 193 22.25 -3.43 1.15
N ALA A 194 21.42 -4.19 0.43
CA ALA A 194 20.31 -4.94 1.03
C ALA A 194 20.83 -5.96 2.06
N ASN A 195 21.93 -6.65 1.77
CA ASN A 195 22.52 -7.62 2.69
C ASN A 195 23.24 -6.99 3.89
N ILE A 196 23.87 -5.82 3.73
CA ILE A 196 24.38 -5.03 4.87
C ILE A 196 23.22 -4.62 5.77
N LEU A 197 22.10 -4.15 5.20
CA LEU A 197 20.91 -3.79 5.97
C LEU A 197 20.27 -5.01 6.67
N ALA A 198 20.15 -6.15 5.98
CA ALA A 198 19.62 -7.38 6.57
C ALA A 198 20.52 -7.89 7.71
N ASN A 199 21.80 -8.14 7.44
CA ASN A 199 22.68 -8.79 8.40
C ASN A 199 23.17 -7.84 9.50
N ASP A 200 23.56 -6.61 9.19
CA ASP A 200 24.16 -5.72 10.18
C ASP A 200 23.11 -4.85 10.86
N ALA A 201 22.13 -4.30 10.13
CA ALA A 201 21.12 -3.43 10.75
C ALA A 201 20.08 -4.25 11.53
N CYS A 202 19.41 -5.22 10.92
CA CYS A 202 18.33 -5.96 11.58
C CYS A 202 18.81 -6.86 12.73
N LEU A 203 20.07 -7.32 12.72
CA LEU A 203 20.63 -8.16 13.79
C LEU A 203 21.43 -7.38 14.83
N ALA A 204 21.56 -6.05 14.71
CA ALA A 204 22.26 -5.21 15.69
C ALA A 204 21.71 -5.37 17.12
N LYS A 205 22.56 -5.23 18.14
CA LYS A 205 22.13 -5.33 19.56
C LYS A 205 21.22 -4.18 20.01
N SER A 206 21.42 -2.98 19.45
CA SER A 206 20.71 -1.77 19.88
C SER A 206 19.33 -1.63 19.25
N ARG A 207 18.30 -1.45 20.09
CA ARG A 207 16.90 -1.20 19.68
C ARG A 207 16.75 -0.13 18.61
N LYS A 208 17.44 1.00 18.78
CA LYS A 208 17.32 2.13 17.85
C LYS A 208 17.87 1.81 16.45
N VAL A 209 18.84 0.91 16.35
CA VAL A 209 19.49 0.51 15.10
C VAL A 209 18.65 -0.53 14.38
N TYR A 210 18.30 -1.63 15.07
CA TYR A 210 17.59 -2.71 14.41
C TYR A 210 16.13 -2.38 14.10
N ALA A 211 15.47 -1.55 14.92
CA ALA A 211 14.11 -1.10 14.62
C ALA A 211 14.08 -0.27 13.32
N LEU A 212 15.15 0.44 12.98
CA LEU A 212 15.26 1.19 11.73
C LEU A 212 15.40 0.24 10.53
N GLY A 213 16.27 -0.76 10.62
CA GLY A 213 16.43 -1.79 9.59
C GLY A 213 15.15 -2.58 9.34
N ILE A 214 14.44 -2.99 10.39
CA ILE A 214 13.16 -3.71 10.26
C ILE A 214 12.10 -2.83 9.60
N LYS A 215 11.93 -1.59 10.07
CA LYS A 215 10.97 -0.65 9.47
C LYS A 215 11.24 -0.39 7.99
N PHE A 216 12.51 -0.43 7.57
CA PHE A 216 12.89 -0.33 6.17
C PHE A 216 12.36 -1.51 5.36
N PHE A 217 12.62 -2.76 5.75
CA PHE A 217 12.12 -3.92 5.01
C PHE A 217 10.59 -4.02 5.00
N LEU A 218 9.94 -3.57 6.07
CA LEU A 218 8.49 -3.53 6.17
C LEU A 218 7.83 -2.42 5.31
N GLY A 219 8.61 -1.53 4.69
CA GLY A 219 8.08 -0.40 3.91
C GLY A 219 7.50 0.74 4.77
N LYS A 220 7.71 0.70 6.10
CA LYS A 220 7.18 1.72 7.03
C LYS A 220 7.98 3.03 7.01
N ILE A 221 9.06 3.08 6.24
CA ILE A 221 9.91 4.27 6.06
C ILE A 221 9.55 4.93 4.74
N LYS A 222 8.81 6.05 4.80
CA LYS A 222 8.65 6.93 3.65
C LYS A 222 9.84 7.90 3.61
N ALA A 223 10.39 8.17 2.41
CA ALA A 223 11.51 9.10 2.21
C ALA A 223 11.32 10.50 2.84
N LYS A 224 10.05 10.89 3.07
CA LYS A 224 9.63 12.17 3.65
C LYS A 224 9.40 12.12 5.17
N SER A 225 8.98 10.98 5.74
CA SER A 225 8.61 10.88 7.17
C SER A 225 9.81 10.74 8.12
N MET A 226 11.02 10.57 7.61
CA MET A 226 12.21 10.30 8.43
C MET A 226 12.98 11.57 8.85
N TYR A 227 12.58 12.74 8.36
CA TYR A 227 13.09 14.05 8.81
C TYR A 227 12.42 14.54 10.11
N GLU A 228 11.25 13.99 10.44
CA GLU A 228 10.41 14.44 11.57
C GLU A 228 10.70 13.70 12.89
N SER A 229 11.32 12.51 12.84
CA SER A 229 11.54 11.68 14.05
C SER A 229 12.61 12.24 15.02
N ASP A 230 13.21 13.38 14.71
CA ASP A 230 14.19 14.08 15.55
C ASP A 230 13.73 15.52 15.89
N GLY A 231 12.45 15.84 15.80
CA GLY A 231 11.87 17.09 16.30
C GLY A 231 10.62 16.79 17.09
N GLU A 232 10.75 16.64 18.42
CA GLU A 232 9.61 16.95 19.27
C GLU A 232 9.27 18.42 19.04
N SER A 233 8.04 18.66 18.60
CA SER A 233 7.45 19.97 18.27
C SER A 233 8.12 20.73 17.11
N ASP A 234 7.58 20.57 15.90
CA ASP A 234 7.00 21.72 15.19
C ASP A 234 6.19 21.35 13.94
N SER A 235 4.87 21.54 14.06
CA SER A 235 3.98 22.15 13.06
C SER A 235 3.49 21.40 11.80
N GLU A 236 3.32 20.08 11.81
CA GLU A 236 2.12 19.53 11.13
C GLU A 236 0.97 19.50 12.16
N MET A 237 0.11 20.53 12.12
CA MET A 237 -1.10 20.52 12.95
C MET A 237 -1.92 19.27 12.63
N ASN A 238 -2.30 18.52 13.67
CA ASN A 238 -3.29 17.46 13.54
C ASN A 238 -4.45 17.95 12.67
N PRO A 239 -4.94 17.17 11.69
CA PRO A 239 -5.98 17.59 10.77
C PRO A 239 -7.27 18.00 11.52
N SER A 240 -7.54 17.36 12.65
CA SER A 240 -8.58 17.76 13.59
C SER A 240 -8.37 19.16 14.20
N LYS A 241 -7.12 19.54 14.50
CA LYS A 241 -6.75 20.91 14.90
C LYS A 241 -6.87 21.86 13.71
N GLN A 242 -6.40 21.49 12.52
CA GLN A 242 -6.50 22.32 11.30
C GLN A 242 -7.96 22.63 10.95
N ILE A 243 -8.85 21.65 11.03
CA ILE A 243 -10.31 21.83 10.86
C ILE A 243 -10.87 22.78 11.93
N LYS A 244 -10.47 22.62 13.20
CA LYS A 244 -10.87 23.54 14.27
C LYS A 244 -10.40 24.97 14.03
N TYR A 245 -9.18 25.19 13.56
CA TYR A 245 -8.68 26.52 13.21
C TYR A 245 -9.44 27.14 12.03
N LEU A 246 -9.75 26.35 10.99
CA LEU A 246 -10.58 26.79 9.87
C LEU A 246 -12.00 27.20 10.33
N GLN A 247 -12.60 26.45 11.24
CA GLN A 247 -13.89 26.77 11.86
C GLN A 247 -13.83 28.03 12.73
N LEU A 248 -12.76 28.17 13.54
CA LEU A 248 -12.55 29.32 14.41
C LEU A 248 -12.37 30.61 13.58
N GLY A 249 -11.59 30.55 12.50
CA GLY A 249 -11.39 31.67 11.58
C GLY A 249 -12.68 32.10 10.88
N HIS A 250 -13.60 31.16 10.59
CA HIS A 250 -14.91 31.49 10.03
C HIS A 250 -15.82 32.21 11.05
N ARG A 251 -15.70 31.90 12.35
CA ARG A 251 -16.54 32.46 13.42
C ARG A 251 -16.36 33.97 13.64
N VAL A 252 -15.16 34.50 13.39
CA VAL A 252 -14.77 35.88 13.74
C VAL A 252 -15.17 36.94 12.69
N GLY A 253 -15.73 36.54 11.54
CA GLY A 253 -16.08 37.50 10.47
C GLY A 253 -17.54 37.42 10.02
N ILE A 254 -17.92 38.36 9.15
CA ILE A 254 -19.27 38.48 8.58
C ILE A 254 -19.68 37.15 7.91
N LYS A 255 -20.91 36.69 8.20
CA LYS A 255 -21.47 35.45 7.67
C LYS A 255 -21.96 35.68 6.25
N SER A 256 -21.32 35.03 5.27
CA SER A 256 -21.70 35.09 3.86
C SER A 256 -21.71 33.69 3.25
N ASN A 257 -22.68 33.42 2.36
CA ASN A 257 -22.80 32.14 1.64
C ASN A 257 -21.52 31.77 0.86
N LYS A 258 -20.79 32.75 0.32
CA LYS A 258 -19.51 32.50 -0.40
C LYS A 258 -18.42 32.00 0.57
N ARG A 259 -18.38 32.56 1.78
CA ARG A 259 -17.40 32.23 2.82
C ARG A 259 -17.66 30.86 3.45
N GLN A 260 -18.94 30.51 3.63
CA GLN A 260 -19.37 29.19 4.09
C GLN A 260 -19.02 28.09 3.07
N LYS A 261 -19.24 28.33 1.77
CA LYS A 261 -18.81 27.42 0.70
C LYS A 261 -17.29 27.24 0.64
N ARG A 262 -16.51 28.32 0.88
CA ARG A 262 -15.04 28.25 0.95
C ARG A 262 -14.56 27.43 2.15
N LEU A 263 -15.19 27.58 3.31
CA LEU A 263 -14.90 26.76 4.50
C LEU A 263 -15.15 25.27 4.22
N GLN A 264 -16.31 24.94 3.64
CA GLN A 264 -16.66 23.56 3.29
C GLN A 264 -15.65 22.95 2.32
N ARG A 265 -15.29 23.67 1.24
CA ARG A 265 -14.25 23.22 0.29
C ARG A 265 -12.89 23.00 0.97
N ASN A 266 -12.48 23.90 1.86
CA ASN A 266 -11.21 23.75 2.58
C ASN A 266 -11.24 22.54 3.54
N MET A 267 -12.36 22.31 4.23
CA MET A 267 -12.53 21.12 5.09
C MET A 267 -12.53 19.83 4.27
N GLU A 268 -13.20 19.82 3.13
CA GLU A 268 -13.23 18.68 2.21
C GLU A 268 -11.85 18.40 1.61
N GLN A 269 -11.06 19.43 1.27
CA GLN A 269 -9.68 19.27 0.83
C GLN A 269 -8.78 18.66 1.91
N VAL A 270 -8.96 19.04 3.18
CA VAL A 270 -8.23 18.43 4.30
C VAL A 270 -8.62 16.95 4.41
N ARG A 271 -9.91 16.62 4.38
CA ARG A 271 -10.40 15.23 4.40
C ARG A 271 -9.92 14.40 3.21
N LYS A 272 -10.02 14.93 1.99
CA LYS A 272 -9.50 14.26 0.77
C LYS A 272 -7.99 14.02 0.84
N LYS A 273 -7.23 14.93 1.46
CA LYS A 273 -5.80 14.70 1.73
C LYS A 273 -5.58 13.59 2.75
N GLU A 274 -6.41 13.51 3.79
CA GLU A 274 -6.37 12.41 4.76
C GLU A 274 -6.74 11.06 4.11
N GLU A 275 -7.81 11.01 3.32
CA GLU A 275 -8.23 9.80 2.62
C GLU A 275 -7.17 9.32 1.64
N LYS A 276 -6.55 10.22 0.87
CA LYS A 276 -5.41 9.88 0.01
C LYS A 276 -4.21 9.39 0.83
N LYS A 277 -3.93 10.00 2.00
CA LYS A 277 -2.88 9.52 2.91
C LYS A 277 -3.22 8.13 3.47
N ALA A 278 -4.47 7.86 3.84
CA ALA A 278 -4.95 6.60 4.40
C ALA A 278 -4.95 5.47 3.35
N LYS A 279 -5.44 5.73 2.14
CA LYS A 279 -5.36 4.80 1.00
C LYS A 279 -3.91 4.46 0.67
N ASN A 280 -3.02 5.45 0.68
CA ASN A 280 -1.57 5.25 0.51
C ASN A 280 -0.86 4.71 1.77
N LEU A 281 -1.58 4.44 2.87
CA LEU A 281 -1.08 3.77 4.07
C LEU A 281 -1.49 2.30 4.09
N ASP A 282 -2.69 2.00 3.56
CA ASP A 282 -3.21 0.64 3.40
C ASP A 282 -2.47 -0.14 2.30
N VAL A 283 -1.90 0.56 1.32
CA VAL A 283 -0.84 0.00 0.48
C VAL A 283 0.45 0.01 1.29
N GLN A 284 0.61 -1.00 2.15
CA GLN A 284 1.92 -1.37 2.67
C GLN A 284 2.73 -1.89 1.49
N GLU A 285 3.31 -0.98 0.70
CA GLU A 285 4.35 -1.32 -0.27
C GLU A 285 5.53 -1.83 0.55
N VAL A 286 5.53 -3.14 0.82
CA VAL A 286 6.72 -3.84 1.27
C VAL A 286 7.82 -3.50 0.27
N ASN A 287 9.03 -3.25 0.74
CA ASN A 287 10.17 -3.09 -0.14
C ASN A 287 10.54 -4.48 -0.69
N PHE A 288 9.68 -5.05 -1.51
CA PHE A 288 9.84 -6.37 -2.13
C PHE A 288 11.15 -6.45 -2.91
N ALA A 289 11.52 -5.36 -3.59
CA ALA A 289 12.82 -5.24 -4.23
C ALA A 289 13.98 -5.49 -3.26
N ALA A 290 13.92 -4.94 -2.04
CA ALA A 290 14.97 -5.14 -1.04
C ALA A 290 14.95 -6.57 -0.46
N LEU A 291 13.78 -7.17 -0.29
CA LEU A 291 13.65 -8.55 0.20
C LEU A 291 14.21 -9.56 -0.81
N ASN A 292 13.88 -9.41 -2.10
CA ASN A 292 14.36 -10.30 -3.17
C ASN A 292 15.87 -10.19 -3.41
N MET A 293 16.51 -9.12 -2.94
CA MET A 293 17.97 -8.93 -3.02
C MET A 293 18.74 -9.60 -1.86
N ILE A 294 18.07 -10.27 -0.93
CA ILE A 294 18.75 -10.97 0.17
C ILE A 294 19.35 -12.29 -0.34
N HIS A 295 20.62 -12.56 0.00
CA HIS A 295 21.33 -13.76 -0.48
C HIS A 295 20.81 -15.07 0.12
N ASP A 296 20.59 -15.08 1.43
CA ASP A 296 20.11 -16.26 2.17
C ASP A 296 18.97 -15.86 3.11
N PRO A 297 17.71 -15.91 2.62
CA PRO A 297 16.54 -15.53 3.41
C PRO A 297 16.24 -16.52 4.54
N GLN A 298 16.60 -17.80 4.40
CA GLN A 298 16.37 -18.85 5.40
C GLN A 298 17.20 -18.57 6.66
N THR A 299 18.52 -18.48 6.50
CA THR A 299 19.43 -18.23 7.63
C THR A 299 19.15 -16.87 8.27
N PHE A 300 18.74 -15.88 7.46
CA PHE A 300 18.34 -14.58 7.98
C PHE A 300 17.10 -14.66 8.89
N ALA A 301 16.06 -15.38 8.46
CA ALA A 301 14.85 -15.59 9.25
C ALA A 301 15.14 -16.35 10.56
N GLU A 302 15.99 -17.38 10.53
CA GLU A 302 16.37 -18.13 11.73
C GLU A 302 17.14 -17.25 12.74
N ARG A 303 18.04 -16.39 12.26
CA ARG A 303 18.77 -15.45 13.10
C ARG A 303 17.85 -14.38 13.71
N LEU A 304 16.85 -13.92 12.95
CA LEU A 304 15.81 -13.02 13.47
C LEU A 304 14.96 -13.68 14.56
N LEU A 305 14.60 -14.95 14.40
CA LEU A 305 13.85 -15.70 15.41
C LEU A 305 14.68 -15.90 16.69
N LYS A 306 15.93 -16.35 16.55
CA LYS A 306 16.87 -16.47 17.69
C LYS A 306 17.06 -15.14 18.43
N LYS A 307 17.00 -14.02 17.70
CA LYS A 307 17.03 -12.69 18.29
C LYS A 307 15.73 -12.35 19.02
N LEU A 308 14.57 -12.67 18.45
CA LEU A 308 13.26 -12.49 19.08
C LEU A 308 13.19 -13.20 20.44
N ASP A 309 13.73 -14.42 20.54
CA ASP A 309 13.76 -15.20 21.79
C ASP A 309 14.64 -14.57 22.87
N LYS A 310 15.77 -13.95 22.47
CA LYS A 310 16.70 -13.27 23.39
C LYS A 310 16.29 -11.84 23.72
N CYS A 311 15.40 -11.23 22.93
CA CYS A 311 15.01 -9.82 23.06
C CYS A 311 14.01 -9.64 24.20
N ASN A 312 14.47 -9.06 25.32
CA ASN A 312 13.62 -8.57 26.43
C ASN A 312 13.09 -7.15 26.21
N ASP A 313 12.97 -6.71 24.96
CA ASP A 313 12.50 -5.37 24.60
C ASP A 313 10.97 -5.23 24.69
N ASN A 314 10.48 -3.97 24.61
CA ASN A 314 9.05 -3.66 24.57
C ASN A 314 8.30 -4.51 23.54
N PHE A 315 7.07 -4.87 23.87
CA PHE A 315 6.22 -5.73 23.04
C PHE A 315 6.06 -5.24 21.60
N GLU A 316 5.89 -3.93 21.36
CA GLU A 316 5.83 -3.34 20.01
C GLU A 316 7.07 -3.65 19.15
N THR A 317 8.24 -3.73 19.77
CA THR A 317 9.49 -4.00 19.05
C THR A 317 9.65 -5.47 18.73
N ARG A 318 9.17 -6.34 19.62
CA ARG A 318 9.02 -7.78 19.36
C ARG A 318 8.01 -8.04 18.24
N LEU A 319 6.94 -7.26 18.20
CA LEU A 319 5.94 -7.30 17.13
C LEU A 319 6.53 -6.93 15.77
N LEU A 320 7.40 -5.91 15.70
CA LEU A 320 8.12 -5.57 14.45
C LEU A 320 9.03 -6.72 13.96
N LEU A 321 9.74 -7.39 14.87
CA LEU A 321 10.56 -8.57 14.53
C LEU A 321 9.68 -9.72 14.03
N LEU A 322 8.56 -9.96 14.69
CA LEU A 322 7.61 -11.01 14.33
C LEU A 322 6.92 -10.75 12.97
N GLU A 323 6.62 -9.49 12.69
CA GLU A 323 6.06 -9.05 11.41
C GLU A 323 7.04 -9.26 10.25
N LEU A 324 8.33 -8.97 10.44
CA LEU A 324 9.34 -9.20 9.39
C LEU A 324 9.57 -10.70 9.15
N THR A 325 9.67 -11.48 10.24
CA THR A 325 9.89 -12.94 10.15
C THR A 325 8.70 -13.65 9.49
N SER A 326 7.47 -13.34 9.89
CA SER A 326 6.27 -13.91 9.26
C SER A 326 6.15 -13.58 7.77
N ARG A 327 6.48 -12.34 7.37
CA ARG A 327 6.52 -11.96 5.95
C ARG A 327 7.59 -12.70 5.16
N LEU A 328 8.80 -12.85 5.72
CA LEU A 328 9.88 -13.61 5.06
C LEU A 328 9.48 -15.06 4.83
N VAL A 329 8.85 -15.69 5.83
CA VAL A 329 8.36 -17.06 5.74
C VAL A 329 7.32 -17.21 4.65
N GLY A 330 6.32 -16.31 4.59
CA GLY A 330 5.28 -16.36 3.57
C GLY A 330 5.81 -16.13 2.15
N LEU A 331 6.71 -15.17 1.97
CA LEU A 331 7.21 -14.79 0.63
C LEU A 331 8.16 -15.82 0.03
N PHE A 332 9.11 -16.33 0.83
CA PHE A 332 10.10 -17.29 0.35
C PHE A 332 9.73 -18.75 0.65
N LYS A 333 8.53 -19.00 1.21
CA LYS A 333 8.07 -20.34 1.63
C LYS A 333 9.11 -21.05 2.50
N LEU A 334 9.59 -20.35 3.54
CA LEU A 334 10.67 -20.80 4.41
C LEU A 334 10.17 -21.77 5.47
N ILE A 335 10.92 -22.83 5.74
CA ILE A 335 10.55 -23.81 6.77
C ILE A 335 11.16 -23.36 8.11
N LEU A 336 10.37 -22.64 8.93
CA LEU A 336 10.74 -22.24 10.30
C LEU A 336 9.74 -22.78 11.34
N LEU A 337 9.90 -24.04 11.73
CA LEU A 337 8.95 -24.74 12.62
C LEU A 337 8.88 -24.12 14.03
N ASN A 338 9.99 -23.57 14.54
CA ASN A 338 10.05 -22.97 15.88
C ASN A 338 9.24 -21.66 15.99
N LEU A 339 8.85 -21.05 14.86
CA LEU A 339 8.04 -19.83 14.84
C LEU A 339 6.62 -20.08 15.36
N TYR A 340 6.01 -21.22 15.04
CA TYR A 340 4.61 -21.50 15.36
C TYR A 340 4.37 -21.72 16.86
N PRO A 341 5.20 -22.50 17.60
CA PRO A 341 5.12 -22.54 19.06
C PRO A 341 5.33 -21.18 19.72
N ALA A 342 6.19 -20.32 19.15
CA ALA A 342 6.36 -18.96 19.64
C ALA A 342 5.08 -18.13 19.44
N LEU A 343 4.41 -18.25 18.28
CA LEU A 343 3.13 -17.61 18.00
C LEU A 343 2.01 -18.09 18.94
N GLN A 344 1.90 -19.40 19.18
CA GLN A 344 0.89 -19.99 20.08
C GLN A 344 0.88 -19.34 21.47
N ARG A 345 2.07 -19.02 22.03
CA ARG A 345 2.20 -18.36 23.33
C ARG A 345 1.55 -16.97 23.38
N PHE A 346 1.49 -16.28 22.24
CA PHE A 346 0.93 -14.92 22.15
C PHE A 346 -0.56 -14.88 21.74
N LEU A 347 -1.14 -16.02 21.32
CA LEU A 347 -2.51 -16.11 20.80
C LEU A 347 -3.57 -16.19 21.92
N LYS A 348 -3.58 -15.19 22.81
CA LYS A 348 -4.61 -15.02 23.84
C LYS A 348 -5.49 -13.78 23.53
N PRO A 349 -6.82 -13.83 23.71
CA PRO A 349 -7.71 -12.70 23.36
C PRO A 349 -7.44 -11.41 24.14
N GLN A 350 -6.90 -11.54 25.36
CA GLN A 350 -6.57 -10.40 26.22
C GLN A 350 -5.28 -9.67 25.77
N GLN A 351 -4.50 -10.25 24.86
CA GLN A 351 -3.23 -9.69 24.42
C GLN A 351 -3.44 -8.42 23.59
N ARG A 352 -2.52 -7.46 23.73
CA ARG A 352 -2.52 -6.24 22.90
C ARG A 352 -2.22 -6.59 21.44
N GLU A 353 -2.87 -5.88 20.51
CA GLU A 353 -2.64 -6.03 19.07
C GLU A 353 -2.82 -7.47 18.54
N ILE A 354 -3.75 -8.20 19.14
CA ILE A 354 -4.01 -9.60 18.80
C ILE A 354 -4.40 -9.83 17.32
N THR A 355 -5.05 -8.85 16.69
CA THR A 355 -5.38 -8.87 15.27
C THR A 355 -4.12 -8.90 14.39
N HIS A 356 -3.06 -8.21 14.79
CA HIS A 356 -1.76 -8.25 14.10
C HIS A 356 -1.05 -9.59 14.32
N LEU A 357 -1.14 -10.17 15.52
CA LEU A 357 -0.58 -11.50 15.77
C LEU A 357 -1.25 -12.59 14.93
N LEU A 358 -2.58 -12.56 14.82
CA LEU A 358 -3.33 -13.45 13.93
C LEU A 358 -2.96 -13.25 12.46
N LEU A 359 -2.71 -11.99 12.06
CA LEU A 359 -2.20 -11.67 10.73
C LEU A 359 -0.84 -12.31 10.47
N TYR A 360 0.09 -12.23 11.42
CA TYR A 360 1.42 -12.84 11.27
C TYR A 360 1.35 -14.35 11.20
N ALA A 361 0.44 -14.99 11.95
CA ALA A 361 0.20 -16.42 11.84
C ALA A 361 -0.30 -16.80 10.43
N ALA A 362 -1.27 -16.07 9.89
CA ALA A 362 -1.76 -16.30 8.53
C ALA A 362 -0.68 -16.03 7.47
N GLN A 363 0.14 -14.99 7.62
CA GLN A 363 1.24 -14.66 6.70
C GLN A 363 2.37 -15.70 6.71
N ALA A 364 2.69 -16.27 7.87
CA ALA A 364 3.71 -17.32 8.00
C ALA A 364 3.24 -18.70 7.52
N SER A 365 1.95 -18.85 7.17
CA SER A 365 1.37 -20.12 6.73
C SER A 365 1.61 -20.33 5.24
N HIS A 366 2.06 -21.52 4.85
CA HIS A 366 2.23 -21.89 3.45
C HIS A 366 2.09 -23.41 3.28
N ASP A 367 1.98 -23.85 2.03
CA ASP A 367 1.72 -25.23 1.63
C ASP A 367 2.80 -26.25 2.08
N GLN A 368 4.05 -25.79 2.30
CA GLN A 368 5.19 -26.64 2.67
C GLN A 368 5.39 -26.78 4.19
N VAL A 369 4.45 -26.30 5.00
CA VAL A 369 4.51 -26.45 6.47
C VAL A 369 3.79 -27.74 6.86
N PRO A 370 4.40 -28.62 7.66
CA PRO A 370 3.76 -29.86 8.08
C PRO A 370 2.49 -29.58 8.91
N PRO A 371 1.43 -30.38 8.72
CA PRO A 371 0.16 -30.22 9.42
C PRO A 371 0.31 -30.37 10.94
N ASP A 372 1.23 -31.22 11.41
CA ASP A 372 1.51 -31.47 12.84
C ASP A 372 1.79 -30.20 13.65
N VAL A 373 2.35 -29.17 13.01
CA VAL A 373 2.69 -27.89 13.66
C VAL A 373 1.56 -26.86 13.50
N MET A 374 0.84 -26.93 12.40
CA MET A 374 -0.24 -26.00 12.06
C MET A 374 -1.56 -26.35 12.74
N GLU A 375 -1.88 -27.64 12.88
CA GLU A 375 -3.09 -28.10 13.56
C GLU A 375 -3.16 -27.60 15.02
N PRO A 376 -2.10 -27.71 15.86
CA PRO A 376 -2.11 -27.13 17.20
C PRO A 376 -2.29 -25.61 17.20
N LEU A 377 -1.76 -24.91 16.18
CA LEU A 377 -1.93 -23.46 16.06
C LEU A 377 -3.41 -23.09 15.80
N VAL A 378 -4.05 -23.80 14.88
CA VAL A 378 -5.46 -23.62 14.54
C VAL A 378 -6.35 -23.98 15.74
N ARG A 379 -6.07 -25.09 16.42
CA ARG A 379 -6.79 -25.52 17.62
C ARG A 379 -6.70 -24.47 18.74
N VAL A 380 -5.51 -23.92 19.01
CA VAL A 380 -5.33 -22.82 19.98
C VAL A 380 -6.16 -21.57 19.61
N ILE A 381 -6.31 -21.25 18.32
CA ILE A 381 -7.16 -20.13 17.89
C ILE A 381 -8.64 -20.47 18.15
N ALA A 382 -9.08 -21.69 17.82
CA ALA A 382 -10.46 -22.12 18.07
C ALA A 382 -10.78 -22.10 19.58
N ASP A 383 -9.96 -22.75 20.40
CA ASP A 383 -10.17 -22.90 21.85
C ASP A 383 -10.16 -21.56 22.60
N ASN A 384 -9.39 -20.57 22.13
CA ASN A 384 -9.27 -19.27 22.80
C ASN A 384 -10.26 -18.22 22.26
N PHE A 385 -10.56 -18.21 20.96
CA PHE A 385 -11.37 -17.15 20.33
C PHE A 385 -12.81 -17.57 20.04
N ILE A 386 -13.06 -18.85 19.82
CA ILE A 386 -14.35 -19.40 19.38
C ILE A 386 -14.96 -20.19 20.53
N THR A 387 -15.20 -19.49 21.63
CA THR A 387 -15.89 -20.04 22.80
C THR A 387 -17.20 -19.30 23.03
N GLU A 388 -18.17 -19.95 23.69
CA GLU A 388 -19.45 -19.32 24.04
C GLU A 388 -19.29 -18.04 24.88
N ARG A 389 -18.19 -17.95 25.65
CA ARG A 389 -17.85 -16.80 26.50
C ARG A 389 -17.16 -15.68 25.72
N ALA A 390 -16.64 -15.95 24.53
CA ALA A 390 -15.93 -14.96 23.73
C ALA A 390 -16.87 -13.90 23.17
N SER A 391 -16.34 -12.69 22.94
CA SER A 391 -17.12 -11.64 22.32
C SER A 391 -17.43 -12.00 20.86
N THR A 392 -18.56 -11.49 20.37
CA THR A 392 -19.02 -11.76 18.99
C THR A 392 -18.05 -11.24 17.92
N GLU A 393 -17.24 -10.26 18.28
CA GLU A 393 -16.16 -9.71 17.45
C GLU A 393 -14.92 -10.62 17.48
N ALA A 394 -14.53 -11.12 18.66
CA ALA A 394 -13.43 -12.06 18.79
C ALA A 394 -13.71 -13.38 18.04
N MET A 395 -14.94 -13.89 18.10
CA MET A 395 -15.36 -15.07 17.32
C MET A 395 -15.27 -14.83 15.81
N ALA A 396 -15.73 -13.67 15.34
CA ALA A 396 -15.65 -13.33 13.91
C ALA A 396 -14.19 -13.19 13.44
N VAL A 397 -13.34 -12.54 14.24
CA VAL A 397 -11.91 -12.40 13.96
C VAL A 397 -11.20 -13.75 13.97
N GLY A 398 -11.53 -14.63 14.93
CA GLY A 398 -10.99 -16.00 15.01
C GLY A 398 -11.35 -16.83 13.78
N LEU A 399 -12.63 -16.87 13.39
CA LEU A 399 -13.09 -17.58 12.19
C LEU A 399 -12.47 -17.02 10.90
N ASN A 400 -12.38 -15.71 10.76
CA ASN A 400 -11.72 -15.08 9.61
C ASN A 400 -10.22 -15.41 9.56
N ALA A 401 -9.55 -15.43 10.71
CA ALA A 401 -8.13 -15.79 10.79
C ALA A 401 -7.91 -17.26 10.40
N ILE A 402 -8.73 -18.19 10.92
CA ILE A 402 -8.68 -19.61 10.54
C ILE A 402 -8.92 -19.75 9.04
N ARG A 403 -9.90 -19.06 8.45
CA ARG A 403 -10.10 -19.06 6.99
C ARG A 403 -8.84 -18.65 6.22
N GLU A 404 -8.16 -17.58 6.63
CA GLU A 404 -6.94 -17.11 5.95
C GLU A 404 -5.74 -18.05 6.16
N LEU A 405 -5.66 -18.72 7.30
CA LEU A 405 -4.71 -19.80 7.58
C LEU A 405 -4.96 -21.00 6.64
N CYS A 406 -6.20 -21.49 6.59
CA CYS A 406 -6.60 -22.63 5.77
C CYS A 406 -6.50 -22.35 4.26
N ALA A 407 -6.66 -21.09 3.85
CA ALA A 407 -6.51 -20.72 2.44
C ALA A 407 -5.08 -20.94 1.94
N ARG A 408 -4.08 -20.93 2.84
CA ARG A 408 -2.66 -21.16 2.53
C ARG A 408 -2.19 -22.55 2.90
N CYS A 409 -2.70 -23.10 4.01
CA CYS A 409 -2.39 -24.43 4.49
C CYS A 409 -3.70 -25.19 4.75
N PRO A 410 -4.29 -25.83 3.73
CA PRO A 410 -5.57 -26.53 3.85
C PRO A 410 -5.49 -27.74 4.80
N TYR A 411 -4.31 -28.37 4.89
CA TYR A 411 -4.05 -29.57 5.69
C TYR A 411 -4.08 -29.34 7.20
N ALA A 412 -4.11 -28.09 7.66
CA ALA A 412 -4.10 -27.77 9.09
C ALA A 412 -5.45 -28.02 9.79
N MET A 413 -6.53 -28.26 9.04
CA MET A 413 -7.87 -28.49 9.58
C MET A 413 -8.19 -29.98 9.65
N THR A 414 -8.71 -30.42 10.81
CA THR A 414 -9.32 -31.74 10.98
C THR A 414 -10.80 -31.70 10.64
N GLU A 415 -11.37 -32.86 10.28
CA GLU A 415 -12.81 -33.00 9.95
C GLU A 415 -13.70 -32.60 11.13
N ASP A 416 -13.36 -33.07 12.33
CA ASP A 416 -14.10 -32.77 13.56
C ASP A 416 -14.13 -31.27 13.85
N LEU A 417 -12.96 -30.61 13.81
CA LEU A 417 -12.87 -29.18 14.08
C LEU A 417 -13.62 -28.38 13.02
N LEU A 418 -13.55 -28.78 11.74
CA LEU A 418 -14.29 -28.10 10.69
C LEU A 418 -15.80 -28.23 10.89
N SER A 419 -16.29 -29.41 11.27
CA SER A 419 -17.71 -29.63 11.57
C SER A 419 -18.20 -28.69 12.68
N ASP A 420 -17.41 -28.55 13.76
CA ASP A 420 -17.72 -27.65 14.88
C ASP A 420 -17.76 -26.17 14.43
N LEU A 421 -16.77 -25.72 13.63
CA LEU A 421 -16.72 -24.34 13.13
C LEU A 421 -17.85 -24.01 12.13
N VAL A 422 -18.34 -25.00 11.40
CA VAL A 422 -19.43 -24.88 10.43
C VAL A 422 -20.80 -24.70 11.12
N GLU A 423 -20.96 -25.16 12.35
CA GLU A 423 -22.20 -24.99 13.12
C GLU A 423 -22.56 -23.50 13.34
N TYR A 424 -21.54 -22.64 13.43
CA TYR A 424 -21.71 -21.18 13.60
C TYR A 424 -22.38 -20.46 12.41
N LYS A 425 -22.70 -21.16 11.32
CA LYS A 425 -23.53 -20.63 10.20
C LYS A 425 -24.94 -20.18 10.65
N ASN A 426 -25.45 -20.74 11.76
CA ASN A 426 -26.77 -20.42 12.31
C ASN A 426 -26.68 -19.51 13.55
N TYR A 427 -25.51 -18.92 13.82
CA TYR A 427 -25.31 -18.07 14.99
C TYR A 427 -26.12 -16.77 14.94
N LYS A 428 -26.43 -16.20 16.11
CA LYS A 428 -27.26 -14.97 16.22
C LYS A 428 -26.64 -13.76 15.49
N ASN A 429 -25.31 -13.68 15.44
CA ASN A 429 -24.60 -12.53 14.86
C ASN A 429 -24.21 -12.75 13.40
N LYS A 430 -24.64 -11.83 12.53
CA LYS A 430 -24.36 -11.86 11.08
C LYS A 430 -22.85 -11.91 10.74
N ASN A 431 -22.00 -11.27 11.55
CA ASN A 431 -20.56 -11.25 11.31
C ASN A 431 -19.95 -12.66 11.45
N VAL A 432 -20.33 -13.37 12.52
CA VAL A 432 -19.91 -14.76 12.78
C VAL A 432 -20.48 -15.70 11.72
N VAL A 433 -21.75 -15.52 11.35
CA VAL A 433 -22.41 -16.29 10.28
C VAL A 433 -21.69 -16.13 8.94
N ALA A 434 -21.30 -14.91 8.57
CA ALA A 434 -20.57 -14.69 7.33
C ALA A 434 -19.14 -15.25 7.38
N ALA A 435 -18.46 -15.19 8.52
CA ALA A 435 -17.14 -15.79 8.71
C ALA A 435 -17.19 -17.33 8.61
N SER A 436 -18.19 -17.97 9.22
CA SER A 436 -18.41 -19.41 9.10
C SER A 436 -18.77 -19.80 7.66
N ARG A 437 -19.64 -19.02 6.98
CA ARG A 437 -19.97 -19.26 5.56
C ARG A 437 -18.79 -19.08 4.61
N SER A 438 -17.88 -18.14 4.90
CA SER A 438 -16.69 -17.94 4.08
C SER A 438 -15.68 -19.07 4.25
N LEU A 439 -15.61 -19.69 5.44
CA LEU A 439 -14.88 -20.94 5.67
C LEU A 439 -15.49 -22.11 4.86
N ILE A 440 -16.82 -22.27 4.87
CA ILE A 440 -17.52 -23.28 4.07
C ILE A 440 -17.21 -23.10 2.58
N ARG A 441 -17.29 -21.86 2.06
CA ARG A 441 -16.97 -21.56 0.66
C ARG A 441 -15.53 -21.94 0.32
N LEU A 442 -14.58 -21.60 1.20
CA LEU A 442 -13.17 -21.94 1.00
C LEU A 442 -12.95 -23.45 0.87
N PHE A 443 -13.51 -24.26 1.77
CA PHE A 443 -13.33 -25.70 1.70
C PHE A 443 -14.18 -26.38 0.60
N ARG A 444 -15.26 -25.75 0.12
CA ARG A 444 -15.93 -26.19 -1.13
C ARG A 444 -15.01 -26.05 -2.34
N ASP A 445 -14.10 -25.08 -2.34
CA ASP A 445 -13.16 -24.87 -3.44
C ASP A 445 -11.89 -25.72 -3.27
N LEU A 446 -11.37 -25.85 -2.03
CA LEU A 446 -10.11 -26.54 -1.75
C LEU A 446 -10.26 -28.05 -1.60
N ASN A 447 -11.21 -28.50 -0.77
CA ASN A 447 -11.39 -29.90 -0.45
C ASN A 447 -12.83 -30.19 0.02
N PRO A 448 -13.75 -30.53 -0.90
CA PRO A 448 -15.14 -30.80 -0.55
C PRO A 448 -15.35 -32.03 0.35
N SER A 449 -14.38 -32.96 0.40
CA SER A 449 -14.54 -34.24 1.11
C SER A 449 -14.63 -34.05 2.62
N ILE A 450 -13.84 -33.14 3.18
CA ILE A 450 -13.80 -32.84 4.62
C ILE A 450 -15.04 -32.11 5.12
N LEU A 451 -15.88 -31.55 4.22
CA LEU A 451 -17.16 -30.97 4.64
C LEU A 451 -18.20 -32.05 4.92
N PRO A 452 -19.07 -31.82 5.91
CA PRO A 452 -20.31 -32.57 6.07
C PRO A 452 -21.11 -32.59 4.77
N LYS A 453 -21.73 -33.75 4.45
CA LYS A 453 -22.48 -33.96 3.20
C LYS A 453 -23.54 -32.88 2.93
N THR A 454 -24.15 -32.32 3.98
CA THR A 454 -25.13 -31.24 3.91
C THR A 454 -24.57 -29.94 3.34
N GLU A 455 -23.28 -29.69 3.55
CA GLU A 455 -22.63 -28.43 3.22
C GLU A 455 -21.75 -28.47 1.97
N ARG A 456 -21.60 -29.64 1.33
CA ARG A 456 -20.86 -29.77 0.05
C ARG A 456 -21.46 -28.94 -1.09
N GLY A 457 -22.72 -28.51 -0.96
CA GLY A 457 -23.41 -27.70 -1.97
C GLY A 457 -23.75 -28.53 -3.21
N ARG A 458 -24.34 -27.89 -4.22
CA ARG A 458 -24.56 -28.52 -5.53
C ARG A 458 -23.25 -28.38 -6.32
N PRO A 459 -22.69 -29.47 -6.89
CA PRO A 459 -21.43 -29.38 -7.62
C PRO A 459 -21.59 -28.41 -8.80
N THR A 460 -20.68 -27.45 -8.86
CA THR A 460 -20.51 -26.53 -10.00
C THR A 460 -19.75 -27.25 -11.11
N ASP A 461 -19.99 -26.91 -12.39
CA ASP A 461 -19.25 -27.52 -13.51
C ASP A 461 -17.71 -27.39 -13.34
N ALA A 462 -17.23 -26.33 -12.67
CA ALA A 462 -15.82 -26.14 -12.33
C ALA A 462 -15.28 -27.12 -11.26
N SER A 463 -16.11 -27.54 -10.29
CA SER A 463 -15.72 -28.58 -9.33
C SER A 463 -15.81 -29.97 -9.94
N HIS A 464 -16.72 -30.20 -10.90
CA HIS A 464 -16.70 -31.37 -11.77
C HIS A 464 -15.44 -31.41 -12.65
N GLU A 465 -15.04 -30.30 -13.28
CA GLU A 465 -13.81 -30.22 -14.08
C GLU A 465 -12.54 -30.51 -13.25
N MET A 466 -12.42 -29.97 -12.03
CA MET A 466 -11.31 -30.32 -11.14
C MET A 466 -11.33 -31.79 -10.71
N GLN A 467 -12.50 -32.36 -10.43
CA GLN A 467 -12.66 -33.79 -10.12
C GLN A 467 -12.31 -34.69 -11.31
N LEU A 468 -12.56 -34.24 -12.54
CA LEU A 468 -12.26 -34.99 -13.78
C LEU A 468 -10.77 -34.95 -14.15
N THR A 469 -10.04 -33.87 -13.79
CA THR A 469 -8.58 -33.78 -14.01
C THR A 469 -7.74 -34.62 -13.04
N GLY A 470 -8.31 -35.03 -11.91
CA GLY A 470 -7.72 -36.03 -11.03
C GLY A 470 -8.01 -37.42 -11.58
N LYS A 471 -6.97 -38.20 -11.91
CA LYS A 471 -7.12 -39.63 -12.19
C LYS A 471 -7.80 -40.31 -10.99
N ASN A 472 -9.10 -40.60 -11.12
CA ASN A 472 -9.84 -41.81 -10.72
C ASN A 472 -11.34 -41.48 -10.61
N VAL A 473 -12.15 -42.23 -11.36
CA VAL A 473 -13.61 -42.06 -11.50
C VAL A 473 -14.40 -42.73 -10.37
N ASP A 474 -13.75 -43.40 -9.42
CA ASP A 474 -14.44 -44.17 -8.39
C ASP A 474 -14.24 -43.57 -7.00
N THR A 475 -15.31 -42.93 -6.48
CA THR A 475 -15.58 -42.61 -5.06
C THR A 475 -14.55 -41.77 -4.29
N ASP A 476 -15.02 -40.67 -3.71
CA ASP A 476 -14.28 -39.78 -2.80
C ASP A 476 -13.00 -39.17 -3.39
N ALA A 477 -13.14 -38.00 -4.01
CA ALA A 477 -12.00 -37.16 -4.39
C ALA A 477 -11.01 -37.08 -3.21
N PRO A 478 -9.77 -37.61 -3.35
CA PRO A 478 -8.87 -37.69 -2.22
C PRO A 478 -8.59 -36.26 -1.77
N ALA A 479 -8.74 -36.05 -0.47
CA ALA A 479 -8.31 -34.84 0.20
C ALA A 479 -6.93 -34.46 -0.33
N LEU A 480 -6.72 -33.18 -0.68
CA LEU A 480 -5.38 -32.67 -0.96
C LEU A 480 -4.49 -33.16 0.18
N THR A 481 -3.54 -34.05 -0.09
CA THR A 481 -2.64 -34.61 0.91
C THR A 481 -1.37 -33.77 0.94
N TYR A 482 -0.84 -33.53 2.14
CA TYR A 482 0.42 -32.82 2.31
C TYR A 482 1.54 -33.47 1.46
N GLY A 483 2.22 -32.66 0.64
CA GLY A 483 3.28 -33.13 -0.27
C GLY A 483 2.80 -33.56 -1.67
N ALA A 484 1.49 -33.52 -1.95
CA ALA A 484 0.98 -33.70 -3.31
C ALA A 484 1.12 -32.39 -4.11
N PHE A 485 1.95 -32.38 -5.15
CA PHE A 485 2.01 -31.25 -6.07
C PHE A 485 0.74 -31.22 -6.92
N ASN A 486 0.01 -30.10 -6.88
CA ASN A 486 -1.00 -29.77 -7.88
C ASN A 486 -0.31 -29.52 -9.22
N ASN A 487 0.09 -30.58 -9.92
CA ASN A 487 0.47 -30.46 -11.31
C ASN A 487 -0.79 -30.02 -12.06
N VAL A 488 -0.80 -28.77 -12.53
CA VAL A 488 -1.82 -28.26 -13.43
C VAL A 488 -1.63 -29.01 -14.75
N GLY A 489 -2.22 -30.20 -14.84
CA GLY A 489 -2.08 -31.10 -15.99
C GLY A 489 -2.81 -30.62 -17.24
N SER A 490 -3.51 -29.49 -17.17
CA SER A 490 -4.23 -28.90 -18.30
C SER A 490 -4.31 -27.39 -18.18
N VAL A 491 -4.05 -26.68 -19.28
CA VAL A 491 -4.25 -25.24 -19.38
C VAL A 491 -5.77 -24.97 -19.42
N PRO A 492 -6.33 -24.22 -18.45
CA PRO A 492 -7.75 -23.91 -18.46
C PRO A 492 -8.17 -23.21 -19.77
N GLY A 493 -9.07 -23.84 -20.54
CA GLY A 493 -9.51 -23.35 -21.85
C GLY A 493 -8.88 -24.05 -23.06
N SER A 494 -7.97 -25.00 -22.86
CA SER A 494 -7.39 -25.86 -23.93
C SER A 494 -8.46 -26.63 -24.72
N GLU A 495 -9.56 -27.01 -24.06
CA GLU A 495 -10.75 -27.62 -24.68
C GLU A 495 -11.34 -26.80 -25.84
N PHE A 496 -11.16 -25.47 -25.83
CA PHE A 496 -11.68 -24.59 -26.87
C PHE A 496 -11.01 -24.83 -28.23
N LEU A 497 -9.73 -25.19 -28.25
CA LEU A 497 -8.99 -25.40 -29.49
C LEU A 497 -9.57 -26.59 -30.26
N LEU A 498 -9.90 -27.68 -29.56
CA LEU A 498 -10.60 -28.81 -30.15
C LEU A 498 -12.04 -28.49 -30.58
N LEU A 499 -12.75 -27.68 -29.80
CA LEU A 499 -14.11 -27.24 -30.16
C LEU A 499 -14.09 -26.32 -31.39
N LYS A 500 -13.02 -25.55 -31.60
CA LYS A 500 -12.79 -24.74 -32.79
C LYS A 500 -12.49 -25.62 -34.01
N GLU A 501 -11.56 -26.57 -33.89
CA GLU A 501 -11.24 -27.54 -34.96
C GLU A 501 -12.46 -28.38 -35.36
N LYS A 502 -13.23 -28.89 -34.39
CA LYS A 502 -14.47 -29.64 -34.67
C LYS A 502 -15.55 -28.78 -35.34
N LYS A 503 -15.65 -27.49 -35.00
CA LYS A 503 -16.59 -26.56 -35.67
C LYS A 503 -16.18 -26.27 -37.11
N GLU A 504 -14.89 -26.04 -37.33
CA GLU A 504 -14.33 -25.81 -38.66
C GLU A 504 -14.50 -27.05 -39.56
N GLN A 505 -14.41 -28.26 -39.00
CA GLN A 505 -14.60 -29.51 -39.75
C GLN A 505 -16.06 -29.89 -40.02
N THR A 506 -17.00 -29.59 -39.11
CA THR A 506 -18.37 -30.14 -39.17
C THR A 506 -19.48 -29.13 -39.46
N GLY A 507 -19.21 -27.82 -39.40
CA GLY A 507 -20.17 -26.75 -39.73
C GLY A 507 -21.46 -26.71 -38.88
N LYS A 508 -21.61 -27.56 -37.86
CA LYS A 508 -22.84 -27.68 -37.05
C LYS A 508 -22.74 -26.97 -35.69
N LYS A 509 -23.84 -26.37 -35.23
CA LYS A 509 -23.99 -25.88 -33.83
C LYS A 509 -23.88 -27.09 -32.88
N ILE A 510 -22.92 -27.03 -31.96
CA ILE A 510 -22.57 -28.10 -31.01
C ILE A 510 -23.80 -28.52 -30.19
N ILE A 511 -24.18 -29.80 -30.31
CA ILE A 511 -25.17 -30.48 -29.47
C ILE A 511 -24.52 -30.76 -28.10
N ARG A 512 -25.33 -30.86 -27.04
CA ARG A 512 -24.88 -31.24 -25.69
C ARG A 512 -24.03 -32.52 -25.78
N MET A 513 -22.73 -32.40 -25.48
CA MET A 513 -21.81 -33.52 -25.38
C MET A 513 -22.10 -34.33 -24.12
N THR A 514 -21.93 -35.65 -24.18
CA THR A 514 -21.99 -36.53 -23.01
C THR A 514 -20.72 -36.35 -22.15
N ASP A 515 -20.76 -36.79 -20.88
CA ASP A 515 -19.63 -36.61 -19.96
C ASP A 515 -18.39 -37.42 -20.40
N GLU A 516 -18.59 -38.56 -21.06
CA GLU A 516 -17.52 -39.37 -21.68
C GLU A 516 -16.86 -38.64 -22.86
N GLU A 517 -17.65 -38.05 -23.76
CA GLU A 517 -17.14 -37.27 -24.90
C GLU A 517 -16.35 -36.02 -24.47
N ARG A 518 -16.72 -35.44 -23.32
CA ARG A 518 -16.01 -34.31 -22.72
C ARG A 518 -14.66 -34.71 -22.14
N LEU A 519 -14.60 -35.86 -21.46
CA LEU A 519 -13.35 -36.40 -20.90
C LEU A 519 -12.36 -36.78 -22.01
N GLU A 520 -12.85 -37.38 -23.09
CA GLU A 520 -12.04 -37.62 -24.29
C GLU A 520 -11.56 -36.33 -24.96
N ALA A 521 -12.40 -35.28 -24.98
CA ALA A 521 -11.98 -33.99 -25.51
C ALA A 521 -10.92 -33.33 -24.61
N LEU A 522 -11.03 -33.43 -23.28
CA LEU A 522 -10.01 -32.91 -22.37
C LEU A 522 -8.66 -33.59 -22.56
N THR A 523 -8.64 -34.92 -22.64
CA THR A 523 -7.40 -35.71 -22.81
C THR A 523 -6.75 -35.44 -24.16
N LYS A 524 -7.54 -35.37 -25.24
CA LYS A 524 -7.03 -34.96 -26.56
C LYS A 524 -6.51 -33.51 -26.54
N ALA A 525 -7.12 -32.61 -25.76
CA ALA A 525 -6.69 -31.22 -25.65
C ALA A 525 -5.38 -31.11 -24.88
N THR A 526 -5.19 -31.89 -23.82
CA THR A 526 -3.93 -31.92 -23.07
C THR A 526 -2.78 -32.40 -23.93
N ASP A 527 -3.00 -33.45 -24.72
CA ASP A 527 -2.00 -34.00 -25.64
C ASP A 527 -1.63 -32.99 -26.73
N LEU A 528 -2.63 -32.32 -27.34
CA LEU A 528 -2.41 -31.25 -28.32
C LEU A 528 -1.65 -30.04 -27.75
N THR A 529 -1.93 -29.65 -26.50
CA THR A 529 -1.19 -28.55 -25.85
C THR A 529 0.24 -28.93 -25.47
N ALA A 530 0.52 -30.22 -25.29
CA ALA A 530 1.88 -30.70 -25.04
C ALA A 530 2.73 -30.70 -26.32
N ASP A 531 2.11 -31.00 -27.47
CA ASP A 531 2.80 -31.13 -28.75
C ASP A 531 2.89 -29.80 -29.55
N ARG A 532 1.92 -28.90 -29.40
CA ARG A 532 1.82 -27.65 -30.19
C ARG A 532 2.24 -26.41 -29.39
N ILE A 533 3.12 -25.59 -29.99
CA ILE A 533 3.44 -24.24 -29.50
C ILE A 533 2.26 -23.31 -29.81
N LEU A 534 1.66 -22.73 -28.77
CA LEU A 534 0.51 -21.80 -28.88
C LEU A 534 0.97 -20.39 -29.24
N SER A 535 0.20 -19.70 -30.10
CA SER A 535 0.44 -18.29 -30.45
C SER A 535 -0.34 -17.32 -29.55
N ASP A 536 0.02 -16.04 -29.57
CA ASP A 536 -0.67 -14.98 -28.80
C ASP A 536 -2.17 -14.87 -29.16
N GLU A 537 -2.54 -15.21 -30.40
CA GLU A 537 -3.93 -15.27 -30.85
C GLU A 537 -4.70 -16.43 -30.21
N ASP A 538 -4.06 -17.60 -30.07
CA ASP A 538 -4.63 -18.77 -29.38
C ASP A 538 -4.90 -18.43 -27.90
N PHE A 539 -3.98 -17.70 -27.25
CA PHE A 539 -4.17 -17.20 -25.88
C PHE A 539 -5.31 -16.18 -25.76
N ALA A 540 -5.44 -15.26 -26.72
CA ALA A 540 -6.54 -14.30 -26.75
C ALA A 540 -7.90 -15.01 -26.95
N ALA A 541 -7.95 -16.04 -27.79
CA ALA A 541 -9.15 -16.83 -28.03
C ALA A 541 -9.57 -17.65 -26.80
N MET A 542 -8.61 -18.30 -26.12
CA MET A 542 -8.85 -18.98 -24.85
C MET A 542 -9.42 -18.02 -23.80
N LYS A 543 -8.86 -16.81 -23.68
CA LYS A 543 -9.34 -15.79 -22.74
C LYS A 543 -10.78 -15.34 -23.04
N ARG A 544 -11.13 -15.14 -24.32
CA ARG A 544 -12.50 -14.81 -24.75
C ARG A 544 -13.50 -15.92 -24.45
N TYR A 545 -13.12 -17.18 -24.69
CA TYR A 545 -13.95 -18.34 -24.37
C TYR A 545 -14.24 -18.44 -22.87
N MET A 546 -13.23 -18.22 -22.04
CA MET A 546 -13.38 -18.24 -20.58
C MET A 546 -14.31 -17.12 -20.07
N LEU A 547 -14.22 -15.92 -20.65
CA LEU A 547 -15.14 -14.82 -20.34
C LEU A 547 -16.59 -15.17 -20.72
N LYS A 548 -16.79 -15.74 -21.92
CA LYS A 548 -18.10 -16.17 -22.41
C LYS A 548 -18.69 -17.30 -21.56
N LYS A 549 -17.85 -18.25 -21.10
CA LYS A 549 -18.26 -19.30 -20.16
C LYS A 549 -18.77 -18.64 -18.87
N LYS A 550 -18.00 -17.74 -18.25
CA LYS A 550 -18.39 -17.04 -17.01
C LYS A 550 -19.72 -16.28 -17.12
N SER A 551 -19.98 -15.56 -18.22
CA SER A 551 -21.22 -14.77 -18.40
C SER A 551 -22.47 -15.62 -18.61
N ILE A 552 -22.34 -16.83 -19.17
CA ILE A 552 -23.48 -17.76 -19.37
C ILE A 552 -24.02 -18.30 -18.02
N TYR A 553 -23.19 -18.38 -16.98
CA TYR A 553 -23.61 -18.92 -15.68
C TYR A 553 -24.30 -17.88 -14.78
N THR A 554 -24.04 -16.59 -14.94
CA THR A 554 -24.70 -15.53 -14.16
C THR A 554 -26.15 -15.25 -14.61
N GLY A 555 -26.52 -15.61 -15.86
CA GLY A 555 -27.82 -15.28 -16.46
C GLY A 555 -28.93 -16.36 -16.41
N LYS A 556 -28.72 -17.55 -15.84
CA LYS A 556 -29.73 -18.64 -15.85
C LYS A 556 -30.80 -18.51 -14.74
N GLY A 557 -31.32 -17.30 -14.56
CA GLY A 557 -32.47 -17.00 -13.68
C GLY A 557 -33.72 -16.46 -14.39
N GLY A 558 -33.72 -16.30 -15.72
CA GLY A 558 -34.83 -15.69 -16.47
C GLY A 558 -35.18 -16.43 -17.75
N GLN A 559 -36.49 -16.54 -18.02
CA GLN A 559 -37.08 -17.26 -19.16
C GLN A 559 -36.50 -16.84 -20.53
N LYS A 560 -36.25 -17.84 -21.38
CA LYS A 560 -35.85 -17.68 -22.79
C LYS A 560 -36.92 -16.93 -23.60
N ARG A 561 -36.52 -15.87 -24.31
CA ARG A 561 -37.14 -15.48 -25.59
C ARG A 561 -36.12 -15.66 -26.70
N LYS A 562 -36.57 -16.23 -27.82
CA LYS A 562 -35.82 -16.36 -29.07
C LYS A 562 -35.60 -14.95 -29.65
N VAL A 563 -34.40 -14.70 -30.17
CA VAL A 563 -34.08 -13.54 -31.02
C VAL A 563 -33.49 -14.13 -32.30
N GLU A 564 -34.08 -13.78 -33.43
CA GLU A 564 -33.59 -14.04 -34.78
C GLU A 564 -32.46 -13.06 -35.09
N GLU A 565 -31.44 -13.55 -35.79
CA GLU A 565 -30.24 -12.83 -36.21
C GLU A 565 -30.59 -11.93 -37.41
N ASP A 566 -30.31 -10.64 -37.32
CA ASP A 566 -30.04 -9.77 -38.47
C ASP A 566 -28.85 -8.87 -38.10
N GLU A 567 -27.83 -8.91 -38.95
CA GLU A 567 -26.63 -8.08 -38.92
C GLU A 567 -26.94 -6.73 -39.57
N GLU A 568 -26.57 -5.62 -38.91
CA GLU A 568 -25.82 -4.47 -39.44
C GLU A 568 -25.90 -3.26 -38.48
N ASP A 569 -24.82 -2.49 -38.50
CA ASP A 569 -24.57 -1.13 -37.98
C ASP A 569 -24.01 -0.93 -36.54
N GLU A 570 -22.77 -0.44 -36.57
CA GLU A 570 -22.00 0.19 -35.50
C GLU A 570 -22.62 1.54 -35.05
N GLU A 571 -22.18 1.99 -33.87
CA GLU A 571 -22.42 3.29 -33.20
C GLU A 571 -23.74 3.42 -32.39
N ASP A 572 -23.65 3.14 -31.08
CA ASP A 572 -23.96 4.14 -30.04
C ASP A 572 -23.71 3.57 -28.63
N GLU A 573 -22.74 4.16 -27.92
CA GLU A 573 -22.53 4.01 -26.48
C GLU A 573 -23.73 4.61 -25.71
N LEU A 574 -24.53 3.77 -25.04
CA LEU A 574 -25.43 4.22 -23.97
C LEU A 574 -25.46 3.27 -22.77
N ASP A 575 -24.69 3.70 -21.77
CA ASP A 575 -24.87 3.61 -20.31
C ASP A 575 -26.17 2.91 -19.80
N VAL A 576 -26.01 1.72 -19.21
CA VAL A 576 -27.03 1.07 -18.37
C VAL A 576 -26.48 0.98 -16.94
N SER A 577 -26.73 2.05 -16.18
CA SER A 577 -26.63 2.07 -14.74
C SER A 577 -27.65 1.09 -14.12
N GLY A 578 -27.16 -0.04 -13.64
CA GLY A 578 -27.89 -1.01 -12.84
C GLY A 578 -27.00 -1.52 -11.71
N ASP A 579 -27.13 -0.90 -10.54
CA ASP A 579 -26.49 -1.25 -9.26
C ASP A 579 -26.92 -2.65 -8.80
N GLU A 580 -26.24 -3.68 -9.29
CA GLU A 580 -26.16 -4.99 -8.64
C GLU A 580 -24.71 -5.23 -8.25
N GLY A 581 -24.48 -5.33 -6.93
CA GLY A 581 -23.17 -5.40 -6.30
C GLY A 581 -22.31 -6.54 -6.85
N ASP A 582 -21.39 -6.15 -7.71
CA ASP A 582 -20.28 -6.95 -8.21
C ASP A 582 -19.24 -7.12 -7.09
N GLU A 583 -19.20 -8.31 -6.47
CA GLU A 583 -18.10 -8.77 -5.61
C GLU A 583 -16.95 -9.37 -6.46
N SER A 584 -16.57 -8.67 -7.52
CA SER A 584 -15.28 -8.89 -8.17
C SER A 584 -14.58 -7.55 -8.37
N GLU A 585 -14.13 -6.95 -7.27
CA GLU A 585 -13.05 -5.97 -7.36
C GLU A 585 -11.88 -6.64 -8.07
N GLU A 586 -11.58 -6.16 -9.27
CA GLU A 586 -10.34 -6.44 -9.97
C GLU A 586 -9.17 -6.03 -9.05
N GLU A 587 -8.60 -7.02 -8.33
CA GLU A 587 -7.35 -6.89 -7.58
C GLU A 587 -6.15 -6.86 -8.55
N THR A 588 -6.18 -5.96 -9.55
CA THR A 588 -5.03 -5.72 -10.42
C THR A 588 -4.01 -4.87 -9.67
N GLY A 589 -3.19 -5.52 -8.84
CA GLY A 589 -2.04 -4.90 -8.18
C GLY A 589 -1.67 -5.42 -6.80
N LYS A 590 -2.43 -6.36 -6.23
CA LYS A 590 -2.05 -6.99 -4.95
C LYS A 590 -1.41 -8.35 -5.22
N ASN A 591 -0.17 -8.53 -4.76
CA ASN A 591 0.41 -9.87 -4.67
C ASN A 591 -0.48 -10.73 -3.76
N PRO A 592 -0.96 -11.90 -4.21
CA PRO A 592 -1.87 -12.75 -3.43
C PRO A 592 -1.27 -13.24 -2.10
N ASP A 593 0.06 -13.20 -1.98
CA ASP A 593 0.79 -13.73 -0.84
C ASP A 593 0.69 -12.85 0.42
N ILE A 594 0.42 -11.54 0.30
CA ILE A 594 0.30 -10.66 1.48
C ILE A 594 -1.15 -10.61 1.98
N VAL A 595 -1.36 -11.17 3.17
CA VAL A 595 -2.61 -11.00 3.92
C VAL A 595 -2.72 -9.52 4.35
N SER A 596 -3.85 -8.89 4.04
CA SER A 596 -4.19 -7.57 4.59
C SER A 596 -4.93 -7.70 5.92
N LEU A 597 -4.70 -6.76 6.84
CA LEU A 597 -5.37 -6.76 8.15
C LEU A 597 -6.91 -6.74 8.01
N ASN A 598 -7.41 -6.06 6.97
CA ASN A 598 -8.84 -5.97 6.69
C ASN A 598 -9.47 -7.34 6.45
N LYS A 599 -8.77 -8.32 5.83
CA LYS A 599 -9.32 -9.69 5.63
C LYS A 599 -9.60 -10.43 6.94
N ILE A 600 -8.94 -10.04 8.03
CA ILE A 600 -9.13 -10.62 9.37
C ILE A 600 -10.16 -9.82 10.18
N THR A 601 -10.08 -8.49 10.15
CA THR A 601 -10.92 -7.61 10.97
C THR A 601 -12.27 -7.28 10.33
N HIS A 602 -12.51 -7.67 9.08
CA HIS A 602 -13.73 -7.31 8.36
C HIS A 602 -14.99 -7.78 9.11
N LEU A 603 -15.81 -6.80 9.51
CA LEU A 603 -17.14 -7.01 10.08
C LEU A 603 -18.18 -6.67 9.02
N VAL A 604 -19.10 -7.60 8.73
CA VAL A 604 -20.14 -7.51 7.69
C VAL A 604 -21.02 -6.26 7.84
N LYS A 605 -21.27 -5.82 9.08
CA LYS A 605 -21.94 -4.54 9.30
C LYS A 605 -20.94 -3.40 9.11
N ARG A 606 -20.99 -2.76 7.94
CA ARG A 606 -20.45 -1.40 7.74
C ARG A 606 -20.85 -0.55 8.95
N ALA A 607 -19.90 0.20 9.52
CA ALA A 607 -20.22 1.17 10.55
C ALA A 607 -21.40 2.02 10.08
N ARG A 608 -22.38 2.27 10.95
CA ARG A 608 -23.57 3.04 10.57
C ARG A 608 -23.10 4.40 10.05
N ALA A 609 -23.22 4.61 8.75
CA ALA A 609 -22.84 5.87 8.11
C ALA A 609 -23.49 7.02 8.87
N SER A 610 -22.66 8.00 9.26
CA SER A 610 -23.12 9.20 9.94
C SER A 610 -24.17 9.90 9.07
N LYS A 611 -25.06 10.70 9.67
CA LYS A 611 -26.06 11.46 8.90
C LYS A 611 -25.42 12.29 7.79
N ALA A 612 -24.17 12.74 7.99
CA ALA A 612 -23.38 13.46 7.00
C ALA A 612 -23.00 12.59 5.79
N GLU A 613 -22.41 11.41 6.01
CA GLU A 613 -22.02 10.48 4.92
C GLU A 613 -23.24 9.97 4.13
N ARG A 614 -24.39 9.81 4.79
CA ARG A 614 -25.65 9.48 4.11
C ARG A 614 -26.14 10.61 3.23
N LEU A 615 -25.98 11.87 3.66
CA LEU A 615 -26.34 13.02 2.85
C LEU A 615 -25.37 13.20 1.68
N GLU A 616 -24.09 12.91 1.87
CA GLU A 616 -23.04 13.00 0.85
C GLU A 616 -23.20 11.95 -0.26
N THR A 617 -23.46 10.70 0.10
CA THR A 617 -23.82 9.64 -0.88
C THR A 617 -25.12 9.95 -1.63
N VAL A 618 -26.11 10.54 -0.95
CA VAL A 618 -27.35 11.02 -1.58
C VAL A 618 -27.09 12.24 -2.48
N GLU A 619 -26.18 13.14 -2.12
CA GLU A 619 -25.78 14.29 -2.95
C GLU A 619 -24.96 13.85 -4.16
N GLU A 620 -24.10 12.85 -4.01
CA GLU A 620 -23.31 12.26 -5.08
C GLU A 620 -24.20 11.55 -6.11
N GLY A 621 -25.15 10.74 -5.66
CA GLY A 621 -26.19 10.16 -6.53
C GLY A 621 -27.19 11.17 -7.11
N ARG A 622 -27.07 12.46 -6.78
CA ARG A 622 -27.84 13.57 -7.37
C ARG A 622 -27.04 14.42 -8.35
N LYS A 623 -25.71 14.25 -8.45
CA LYS A 623 -24.85 15.10 -9.30
C LYS A 623 -25.19 15.00 -10.78
N ASP A 624 -25.54 13.81 -11.25
CA ASP A 624 -25.86 13.54 -12.66
C ASP A 624 -27.37 13.52 -12.97
N ARG A 625 -28.21 13.89 -11.99
CA ARG A 625 -29.67 13.89 -12.15
C ARG A 625 -30.18 15.32 -12.30
N ASP A 626 -30.78 15.60 -13.47
CA ASP A 626 -31.52 16.86 -13.71
C ASP A 626 -32.53 17.12 -12.58
N LYS A 627 -32.55 18.37 -12.09
CA LYS A 627 -33.38 18.82 -10.97
C LYS A 627 -34.85 18.45 -11.20
N TYR A 628 -35.43 17.65 -10.30
CA TYR A 628 -36.82 17.15 -10.43
C TYR A 628 -37.80 18.28 -10.78
N GLY A 629 -38.47 18.13 -11.92
CA GLY A 629 -39.49 19.05 -12.42
C GLY A 629 -39.87 18.69 -13.86
N PHE A 630 -41.14 18.84 -14.22
CA PHE A 630 -41.60 18.66 -15.60
C PHE A 630 -40.91 19.70 -16.49
N LYS A 631 -40.04 19.27 -17.43
CA LYS A 631 -39.49 20.15 -18.47
C LYS A 631 -40.67 20.66 -19.30
N VAL A 632 -40.95 21.95 -19.16
CA VAL A 632 -42.04 22.59 -19.90
C VAL A 632 -41.56 22.78 -21.34
N SER A 633 -41.97 21.87 -22.23
CA SER A 633 -41.68 21.99 -23.66
C SER A 633 -42.49 23.13 -24.28
N ARG A 634 -42.00 24.37 -24.15
CA ARG A 634 -42.53 25.54 -24.87
C ARG A 634 -41.48 25.96 -25.89
N LEU A 635 -41.89 26.14 -27.15
CA LEU A 635 -41.01 26.65 -28.20
C LEU A 635 -40.56 28.10 -27.93
N ASN A 636 -41.40 28.92 -27.30
CA ASN A 636 -41.11 30.33 -27.03
C ASN A 636 -41.04 30.61 -25.51
N PRO A 637 -39.95 31.22 -25.01
CA PRO A 637 -39.76 31.51 -23.59
C PRO A 637 -40.86 32.39 -22.95
N HIS A 638 -41.56 33.21 -23.73
CA HIS A 638 -42.57 34.18 -23.25
C HIS A 638 -44.03 33.73 -23.44
N ALA A 639 -44.27 32.47 -23.81
CA ALA A 639 -45.63 31.97 -24.02
C ALA A 639 -46.43 31.86 -22.70
N SER A 640 -47.71 32.26 -22.74
CA SER A 640 -48.60 32.17 -21.58
C SER A 640 -48.89 30.72 -21.17
N THR A 641 -49.16 30.50 -19.89
CA THR A 641 -49.40 29.15 -19.35
C THR A 641 -50.80 28.63 -19.74
N THR A 642 -50.89 27.38 -20.17
CA THR A 642 -52.20 26.79 -20.53
C THR A 642 -53.06 26.58 -19.28
N ASN A 643 -54.38 26.55 -19.44
CA ASN A 643 -55.31 26.28 -18.31
C ASN A 643 -55.06 24.91 -17.65
N ARG A 644 -54.46 23.95 -18.36
CA ARG A 644 -54.04 22.65 -17.84
C ARG A 644 -52.80 22.77 -16.94
N GLU A 645 -51.85 23.63 -17.28
CA GLU A 645 -50.67 23.95 -16.45
C GLU A 645 -51.06 24.79 -15.23
N LYS A 646 -51.90 25.82 -15.42
CA LYS A 646 -52.46 26.64 -14.34
C LYS A 646 -53.26 25.81 -13.33
N ARG A 647 -53.81 24.66 -13.72
CA ARG A 647 -54.48 23.71 -12.81
C ARG A 647 -53.51 22.93 -11.93
N LYS A 648 -52.28 22.67 -12.41
CA LYS A 648 -51.26 21.89 -11.68
C LYS A 648 -50.51 22.73 -10.63
N THR A 649 -50.41 24.04 -10.84
CA THR A 649 -49.77 24.99 -9.90
C THR A 649 -50.72 25.58 -8.86
N LYS A 650 -52.01 25.20 -8.86
CA LYS A 650 -52.95 25.63 -7.82
C LYS A 650 -52.61 24.97 -6.48
N SER A 651 -52.61 25.77 -5.41
CA SER A 651 -52.45 25.30 -4.03
C SER A 651 -53.37 24.12 -3.74
N PHE A 652 -52.84 23.10 -3.06
CA PHE A 652 -53.54 21.86 -2.75
C PHE A 652 -54.88 22.09 -2.04
N GLY A 653 -54.99 23.12 -1.18
CA GLY A 653 -56.24 23.50 -0.52
C GLY A 653 -57.37 23.86 -1.47
N MET A 654 -57.05 24.46 -2.63
CA MET A 654 -58.04 24.81 -3.67
C MET A 654 -58.39 23.63 -4.59
N VAL A 655 -57.52 22.62 -4.69
CA VAL A 655 -57.70 21.45 -5.56
C VAL A 655 -58.35 20.28 -4.81
N LYS A 656 -58.22 20.22 -3.48
CA LYS A 656 -58.72 19.15 -2.60
C LYS A 656 -60.20 18.81 -2.84
N HIS A 657 -61.06 19.81 -3.04
CA HIS A 657 -62.50 19.57 -3.27
C HIS A 657 -62.83 19.00 -4.67
N LYS A 658 -61.96 19.22 -5.66
CA LYS A 658 -62.08 18.65 -7.03
C LYS A 658 -61.31 17.34 -7.19
N ALA A 659 -60.33 17.10 -6.33
CA ALA A 659 -59.61 15.84 -6.19
C ALA A 659 -60.40 14.81 -5.34
N LYS A 660 -61.74 14.83 -5.40
CA LYS A 660 -62.52 13.71 -4.89
C LYS A 660 -62.14 12.47 -5.69
N GLN A 661 -61.74 11.44 -4.96
CA GLN A 661 -61.36 10.12 -5.39
C GLN A 661 -62.20 9.70 -6.62
N LYS A 662 -61.56 9.19 -7.69
CA LYS A 662 -62.31 8.60 -8.81
C LYS A 662 -63.22 7.52 -8.20
N VAL A 663 -64.51 7.82 -8.08
CA VAL A 663 -65.52 6.80 -7.71
C VAL A 663 -65.28 5.66 -8.69
N LYS A 664 -64.99 4.46 -8.17
CA LYS A 664 -64.68 3.31 -9.01
C LYS A 664 -65.89 3.09 -9.91
N ARG A 665 -65.70 3.42 -11.19
CA ARG A 665 -66.55 3.07 -12.33
C ARG A 665 -67.17 1.68 -12.14
N SER A 666 -68.49 1.51 -12.06
CA SER A 666 -69.03 0.15 -12.17
C SER A 666 -68.62 -0.43 -13.54
N PHE A 667 -68.44 -1.74 -13.62
CA PHE A 667 -68.00 -2.39 -14.87
C PHE A 667 -68.96 -2.08 -16.03
N LYS A 668 -70.27 -2.02 -15.75
CA LYS A 668 -71.32 -1.66 -16.70
C LYS A 668 -71.15 -0.25 -17.25
N GLU A 669 -70.84 0.73 -16.41
CA GLU A 669 -70.56 2.10 -16.86
C GLU A 669 -69.29 2.21 -17.72
N LYS A 670 -68.28 1.38 -17.44
CA LYS A 670 -67.06 1.32 -18.28
C LYS A 670 -67.37 0.75 -19.66
N GLN A 671 -68.19 -0.30 -19.76
CA GLN A 671 -68.61 -0.88 -21.03
C GLN A 671 -69.44 0.08 -21.88
N ILE A 672 -70.43 0.76 -21.29
CA ILE A 672 -71.27 1.72 -22.02
C ILE A 672 -70.39 2.83 -22.61
N ARG A 673 -69.47 3.38 -21.81
CA ARG A 673 -68.60 4.44 -22.25
C ARG A 673 -67.60 4.01 -23.32
N LEU A 674 -67.10 2.77 -23.24
CA LEU A 674 -66.25 2.19 -24.29
C LEU A 674 -67.04 2.08 -25.59
N ARG A 675 -68.29 1.63 -25.52
CA ARG A 675 -69.19 1.52 -26.68
C ARG A 675 -69.49 2.88 -27.30
N GLU A 676 -69.80 3.88 -26.48
CA GLU A 676 -69.99 5.27 -26.93
C GLU A 676 -68.72 5.85 -27.56
N HIS A 677 -67.55 5.58 -26.97
CA HIS A 677 -66.26 6.03 -27.50
C HIS A 677 -65.96 5.38 -28.86
N LEU A 678 -66.18 4.08 -29.00
CA LEU A 678 -66.04 3.37 -30.27
C LEU A 678 -67.03 3.87 -31.33
N LEU A 679 -68.28 4.14 -30.94
CA LEU A 679 -69.28 4.78 -31.81
C LEU A 679 -68.85 6.18 -32.24
N LYS A 680 -68.19 6.94 -31.35
CA LYS A 680 -67.67 8.27 -31.65
C LYS A 680 -66.49 8.22 -32.62
N ILE A 681 -65.59 7.25 -32.46
CA ILE A 681 -64.49 6.98 -33.39
C ILE A 681 -65.06 6.57 -34.75
N ALA A 682 -66.03 5.66 -34.78
CA ALA A 682 -66.67 5.22 -36.02
C ALA A 682 -67.43 6.36 -36.73
N LYS A 683 -67.97 7.33 -35.99
CA LYS A 683 -68.56 8.57 -36.52
C LYS A 683 -67.54 9.62 -36.97
N MET A 684 -66.29 9.53 -36.50
CA MET A 684 -65.19 10.39 -36.95
C MET A 684 -64.41 9.78 -38.12
N SER A 685 -64.55 8.47 -38.34
CA SER A 685 -63.97 7.73 -39.47
C SER A 685 -64.95 7.55 -40.64
N ARG A 686 -66.15 8.16 -40.57
CA ARG A 686 -67.02 8.52 -41.69
C ARG A 686 -67.03 10.03 -41.76
#